data_AF-A0A4V2LXV7-F1
#
_entry.id   AF-A0A4V2LXV7-F1
#
_cell.length_a   1.000
_cell.length_b   1.000
_cell.length_c   1.000
_cell.angle_alpha   90.00
_cell.angle_beta   90.00
_cell.angle_gamma   90.00
#
_symmetry.space_group_name_H-M   'P 1'
#
loop_
_entity.id
_entity.type
_entity.pdbx_description
1 polymer ?
#
loop_
_entity_poly.entity_id
_entity_poly.type
_entity_poly.pdbx_seq_one_letter_code
_entity_poly.pdbx_strand_id
1 'polypeptide(L)'
;MADPIVDELRRLAGPDLYRRNAFRISGLLADANARTTRQVAQRLRAALEVGADIDLGTATSRDPHEIRAACDLILGDPRRRLVHEVFAPWGDDVSRCGCESLMHRMHDSAVAAHSATISLEQDGGRPDDEWKAVWQIWSLFLAGAPAHLEYRVRELDDRQLDRAAVAAITTELPRTLVQPLVDLAVTGPVGRAGTLVDIAGRFPNAERLHRRLLEAAAAPLYEDLEDRRTQVARRIGEEPVEPIVAEIERDLLPQLQRLDALLPPKENHRTSALHDQLAILLNNCAVDLMNRGEASDGRAERWLDRATKLVIDQRDRDLIDENREALLENQRAMREFREQADYLFRVRGKYAAQRLLRQARAQTSSPSVRAEIDQMLAEITAGTFNAIYSTQPRAQKPSRPPVAPKRRRRRRRRLIAWLLVLALIGLGVWHWWPHKLSISNDKISHNAPAGTCLDAQSNGWQTSPTDLRGADCDSLHWGEILGYVAITKVPAAYPGDVQANALGQFLCGEALVQQRLNESEYDVTAVHAPAQRWNNGKNASKYENYAACVVQRHDRLDIGNDRVTRPDEPKVPKPVAMDLLATKVADNAPVGACVRDQIAGQVTDGALTDKVKIVRCSEWHWGQIFGYPTLYEAGQSFPGDSEVNALSRKTCASRIPSLPGFATWVGPPPYPSWEDLEQVKYAVCLVHRADHKPFKGAAK
;
A
#
# COMPACT_ATOMS: atom_id res chain seq x y z
N MET A 1 22.37 22.67 6.34
CA MET A 1 23.57 21.83 6.17
C MET A 1 23.45 20.67 7.15
N ALA A 2 23.81 19.45 6.76
CA ALA A 2 23.73 18.28 7.65
C ALA A 2 24.78 18.39 8.78
N ASP A 3 24.43 17.92 9.98
CA ASP A 3 25.31 17.95 11.16
C ASP A 3 26.32 16.79 11.08
N PRO A 4 27.63 17.07 10.96
CA PRO A 4 28.65 16.03 10.80
C PRO A 4 28.71 15.02 11.97
N ILE A 5 28.27 15.40 13.17
CA ILE A 5 28.22 14.50 14.34
C ILE A 5 27.11 13.48 14.14
N VAL A 6 25.91 13.96 13.83
CA VAL A 6 24.72 13.12 13.64
C VAL A 6 24.92 12.18 12.44
N ASP A 7 25.49 12.69 11.35
CA ASP A 7 25.77 11.90 10.16
C ASP A 7 26.77 10.77 10.46
N GLU A 8 27.83 11.05 11.22
CA GLU A 8 28.84 10.04 11.57
C GLU A 8 28.29 9.02 12.58
N LEU A 9 27.53 9.45 13.58
CA LEU A 9 26.84 8.55 14.52
C LEU A 9 25.91 7.59 13.79
N ARG A 10 25.17 8.06 12.80
CA ARG A 10 24.28 7.23 11.98
C ARG A 10 25.03 6.34 10.99
N ARG A 11 26.18 6.79 10.47
CA ARG A 11 27.04 5.97 9.60
C ARG A 11 27.63 4.78 10.35
N LEU A 12 28.01 4.97 11.62
CA LEU A 12 28.55 3.92 12.48
C LEU A 12 27.46 3.03 13.07
N ALA A 13 26.24 3.54 13.21
CA ALA A 13 25.10 2.81 13.77
C ALA A 13 24.74 1.59 12.91
N GLY A 14 25.25 0.42 13.31
CA GLY A 14 24.97 -0.87 12.67
C GLY A 14 25.83 -1.99 13.25
N PRO A 15 25.72 -3.23 12.76
CA PRO A 15 26.44 -4.39 13.32
C PRO A 15 27.97 -4.26 13.28
N ASP A 16 28.49 -3.35 12.46
CA ASP A 16 29.93 -3.05 12.37
C ASP A 16 30.38 -1.85 13.24
N LEU A 17 29.52 -1.34 14.15
CA LEU A 17 29.77 -0.14 14.98
C LEU A 17 31.20 -0.07 15.54
N TYR A 18 31.64 -1.15 16.15
CA TYR A 18 32.98 -1.23 16.74
C TYR A 18 34.06 -1.63 15.72
N ARG A 19 33.73 -2.44 14.71
CA ARG A 19 34.68 -2.88 13.68
C ARG A 19 35.16 -1.73 12.79
N ARG A 20 34.30 -0.74 12.54
CA ARG A 20 34.60 0.47 11.75
C ARG A 20 35.09 1.66 12.59
N ASN A 21 35.26 1.49 13.89
CA ASN A 21 35.75 2.56 14.76
C ASN A 21 37.23 2.85 14.48
N ALA A 22 37.59 4.12 14.26
CA ALA A 22 38.93 4.53 13.86
C ALA A 22 40.00 4.22 14.92
N PHE A 23 39.68 4.36 16.21
CA PHE A 23 40.61 4.02 17.29
C PHE A 23 40.84 2.52 17.37
N ARG A 24 39.80 1.71 17.15
CA ARG A 24 39.90 0.26 17.10
C ARG A 24 40.68 -0.25 15.88
N ILE A 25 40.45 0.34 14.71
CA ILE A 25 41.21 0.02 13.49
C ILE A 25 42.69 0.35 13.67
N SER A 26 43.01 1.50 14.28
CA SER A 26 44.40 1.96 14.47
C SER A 26 45.11 1.40 15.70
N GLY A 27 44.40 0.75 16.62
CA GLY A 27 44.94 0.28 17.90
C GLY A 27 45.25 1.42 18.89
N LEU A 28 44.78 2.64 18.62
CA LEU A 28 44.95 3.79 19.50
C LEU A 28 43.88 3.83 20.60
N LEU A 29 44.24 4.40 21.75
CA LEU A 29 43.27 4.77 22.79
C LEU A 29 42.62 6.12 22.46
N ALA A 30 41.42 6.38 23.00
CA ALA A 30 40.68 7.63 22.76
C ALA A 30 41.44 8.89 23.20
N ASP A 31 42.32 8.77 24.20
CA ASP A 31 43.17 9.84 24.73
C ASP A 31 44.41 10.14 23.86
N ALA A 32 44.63 9.39 22.77
CA ALA A 32 45.79 9.57 21.91
C ALA A 32 45.87 11.00 21.36
N ASN A 33 46.96 11.69 21.67
CA ASN A 33 47.21 13.03 21.16
C ASN A 33 47.69 13.02 19.69
N ALA A 34 47.63 14.18 19.03
CA ALA A 34 48.01 14.31 17.62
C ALA A 34 49.45 13.86 17.32
N ARG A 35 50.38 13.96 18.28
CA ARG A 35 51.75 13.49 18.12
C ARG A 35 51.80 11.96 18.05
N THR A 36 51.13 11.28 18.98
CA THR A 36 51.05 9.81 19.00
C THR A 36 50.37 9.28 17.73
N THR A 37 49.25 9.87 17.31
CA THR A 37 48.55 9.47 16.09
C THR A 37 49.41 9.66 14.84
N ARG A 38 50.12 10.80 14.71
CA ARG A 38 51.06 11.03 13.61
C ARG A 38 52.23 10.04 13.62
N GLN A 39 52.74 9.70 14.80
CA GLN A 39 53.82 8.73 14.94
C GLN A 39 53.40 7.34 14.46
N VAL A 40 52.18 6.90 14.79
CA VAL A 40 51.61 5.65 14.26
C VAL A 40 51.43 5.73 12.74
N ALA A 41 50.84 6.81 12.22
CA ALA A 41 50.67 6.99 10.77
C ALA A 41 52.02 7.00 10.00
N GLN A 42 53.06 7.62 10.56
CA GLN A 42 54.40 7.66 10.00
C GLN A 42 55.08 6.29 10.03
N ARG A 43 54.96 5.54 11.15
CA ARG A 43 55.48 4.16 11.25
C ARG A 43 54.85 3.24 10.21
N LEU A 44 53.53 3.33 10.01
CA LEU A 44 52.82 2.58 8.98
C LEU A 44 53.24 2.96 7.56
N ARG A 45 53.42 4.26 7.28
CA ARG A 45 53.95 4.70 5.99
C ARG A 45 55.34 4.13 5.72
N ALA A 46 56.25 4.22 6.70
CA ALA A 46 57.62 3.73 6.56
C ALA A 46 57.68 2.21 6.34
N ALA A 47 56.87 1.44 7.06
CA ALA A 47 56.84 -0.01 6.93
C ALA A 47 56.24 -0.52 5.61
N LEU A 48 55.22 0.17 5.09
CA LEU A 48 54.68 -0.07 3.75
C LEU A 48 55.72 0.16 2.65
N GLU A 49 56.56 1.19 2.81
CA GLU A 49 57.62 1.51 1.84
C GLU A 49 58.72 0.44 1.78
N VAL A 50 58.90 -0.35 2.85
CA VAL A 50 59.95 -1.39 2.94
C VAL A 50 59.41 -2.83 3.00
N GLY A 51 58.10 -3.03 2.93
CA GLY A 51 57.47 -4.36 2.99
C GLY A 51 57.67 -5.09 4.32
N ALA A 52 57.86 -4.37 5.42
CA ALA A 52 58.10 -4.95 6.74
C ALA A 52 56.78 -5.28 7.47
N ASP A 53 56.78 -6.40 8.20
CA ASP A 53 55.69 -6.75 9.12
C ASP A 53 55.77 -5.84 10.37
N ILE A 54 54.65 -5.22 10.74
CA ILE A 54 54.58 -4.29 11.88
C ILE A 54 53.77 -4.94 12.99
N ASP A 55 54.30 -4.89 14.21
CA ASP A 55 53.48 -5.11 15.39
C ASP A 55 52.52 -3.93 15.60
N LEU A 56 51.27 -4.14 15.19
CA LEU A 56 50.17 -3.17 15.32
C LEU A 56 49.40 -3.33 16.65
N GLY A 57 49.90 -4.15 17.58
CA GLY A 57 49.33 -4.31 18.91
C GLY A 57 47.85 -4.74 18.87
N THR A 58 46.97 -3.91 19.45
CA THR A 58 45.53 -4.18 19.60
C THR A 58 44.68 -3.76 18.40
N ALA A 59 45.30 -3.32 17.29
CA ALA A 59 44.59 -2.94 16.07
C ALA A 59 43.77 -4.11 15.51
N THR A 60 42.51 -3.84 15.11
CA THR A 60 41.65 -4.87 14.49
C THR A 60 41.86 -5.06 13.00
N SER A 61 42.41 -4.05 12.31
CA SER A 61 42.76 -4.19 10.90
C SER A 61 44.26 -4.43 10.76
N ARG A 62 44.63 -5.22 9.75
CA ARG A 62 46.01 -5.36 9.27
C ARG A 62 46.20 -4.69 7.91
N ASP A 63 45.14 -4.13 7.33
CA ASP A 63 45.22 -3.38 6.08
C ASP A 63 45.83 -2.00 6.36
N PRO A 64 47.04 -1.70 5.84
CA PRO A 64 47.68 -0.42 6.07
C PRO A 64 46.91 0.77 5.49
N HIS A 65 46.06 0.57 4.46
CA HIS A 65 45.21 1.62 3.91
C HIS A 65 44.07 1.98 4.86
N GLU A 66 43.43 0.98 5.47
CA GLU A 66 42.37 1.21 6.48
C GLU A 66 42.93 1.90 7.73
N ILE A 67 44.10 1.47 8.20
CA ILE A 67 44.76 2.09 9.37
C ILE A 67 45.16 3.53 9.07
N ARG A 68 45.67 3.82 7.88
CA ARG A 68 45.97 5.21 7.47
C ARG A 68 44.70 6.05 7.44
N ALA A 69 43.63 5.56 6.82
CA ALA A 69 42.35 6.27 6.77
C ALA A 69 41.78 6.54 8.18
N ALA A 70 41.92 5.58 9.10
CA ALA A 70 41.54 5.75 10.50
C ALA A 70 42.38 6.83 11.22
N CYS A 71 43.70 6.83 11.04
CA CYS A 71 44.57 7.88 11.58
C CYS A 71 44.25 9.25 10.98
N ASP A 72 43.98 9.33 9.68
CA ASP A 72 43.60 10.57 9.00
C ASP A 72 42.24 11.10 9.50
N LEU A 73 41.29 10.20 9.82
CA LEU A 73 40.02 10.58 10.46
C LEU A 73 40.25 11.15 11.87
N ILE A 74 41.09 10.50 12.68
CA ILE A 74 41.42 10.95 14.05
C ILE A 74 42.13 12.32 14.02
N LEU A 75 42.99 12.56 13.04
CA LEU A 75 43.72 13.82 12.86
C LEU A 75 42.90 14.90 12.13
N GLY A 76 41.81 14.52 11.46
CA GLY A 76 41.02 15.36 10.58
C GLY A 76 39.95 16.17 11.31
N ASP A 77 38.67 15.82 11.12
CA ASP A 77 37.54 16.57 11.70
C ASP A 77 37.36 16.22 13.18
N PRO A 78 37.58 17.17 14.12
CA PRO A 78 37.48 16.93 15.55
C PRO A 78 36.07 16.52 16.01
N ARG A 79 35.02 16.88 15.25
CA ARG A 79 33.65 16.42 15.51
C ARG A 79 33.49 14.93 15.27
N ARG A 80 34.06 14.43 14.16
CA ARG A 80 34.04 13.00 13.84
C ARG A 80 34.93 12.23 14.79
N ARG A 81 36.13 12.75 15.10
CA ARG A 81 37.00 12.19 16.13
C ARG A 81 36.25 11.96 17.44
N LEU A 82 35.54 12.98 17.94
CA LEU A 82 34.78 12.89 19.21
C LEU A 82 33.72 11.78 19.17
N VAL A 83 33.03 11.59 18.03
CA VAL A 83 32.09 10.47 17.85
C VAL A 83 32.78 9.11 17.97
N HIS A 84 33.96 8.95 17.37
CA HIS A 84 34.73 7.70 17.46
C HIS A 84 35.30 7.48 18.88
N GLU A 85 35.62 8.54 19.63
CA GLU A 85 36.05 8.44 21.04
C GLU A 85 34.96 7.83 21.94
N VAL A 86 33.67 8.08 21.66
CA VAL A 86 32.53 7.53 22.45
C VAL A 86 32.43 6.00 22.35
N PHE A 87 32.99 5.38 21.31
CA PHE A 87 32.93 3.92 21.12
C PHE A 87 34.30 3.25 21.20
N ALA A 88 35.29 3.96 21.75
CA ALA A 88 36.65 3.49 21.93
C ALA A 88 37.04 3.50 23.42
N PRO A 89 37.94 2.63 23.89
CA PRO A 89 38.40 2.65 25.28
C PRO A 89 39.02 4.02 25.64
N TRP A 90 38.59 4.57 26.76
CA TRP A 90 39.10 5.83 27.31
C TRP A 90 40.35 5.63 28.16
N GLY A 91 40.54 4.45 28.73
CA GLY A 91 41.67 4.14 29.60
C GLY A 91 41.54 4.71 31.02
N ASP A 92 42.56 4.45 31.83
CA ASP A 92 42.51 4.68 33.29
C ASP A 92 43.03 6.07 33.73
N ASP A 93 43.57 6.89 32.82
CA ASP A 93 44.05 8.24 33.17
C ASP A 93 42.87 9.22 33.31
N VAL A 94 42.39 9.35 34.55
CA VAL A 94 41.34 10.32 34.92
C VAL A 94 41.87 11.64 35.47
N SER A 95 43.20 11.81 35.56
CA SER A 95 43.83 12.91 36.30
C SER A 95 43.48 14.29 35.77
N ARG A 96 43.10 14.38 34.48
CA ARG A 96 42.80 15.65 33.80
C ARG A 96 41.31 15.94 33.66
N CYS A 97 40.47 14.90 33.54
CA CYS A 97 39.03 15.07 33.30
C CYS A 97 38.20 15.32 34.56
N GLY A 98 38.75 15.02 35.74
CA GLY A 98 38.04 15.13 37.01
C GLY A 98 36.92 14.10 37.21
N CYS A 99 36.83 13.10 36.33
CA CYS A 99 35.92 11.98 36.47
C CYS A 99 36.41 11.00 37.55
N GLU A 100 35.48 10.29 38.18
CA GLU A 100 35.83 9.13 39.00
C GLU A 100 36.38 8.01 38.11
N SER A 101 37.42 7.30 38.56
CA SER A 101 37.99 6.17 37.81
C SER A 101 36.97 5.06 37.49
N LEU A 102 35.93 4.93 38.31
CA LEU A 102 34.83 3.99 38.07
C LEU A 102 34.07 4.32 36.78
N MET A 103 33.91 5.60 36.43
CA MET A 103 33.18 6.03 35.23
C MET A 103 33.86 5.56 33.94
N HIS A 104 35.18 5.73 33.83
CA HIS A 104 35.96 5.25 32.68
C HIS A 104 35.94 3.72 32.59
N ARG A 105 36.12 3.01 33.71
CA ARG A 105 36.03 1.54 33.72
C ARG A 105 34.66 1.03 33.29
N MET A 106 33.58 1.70 33.72
CA MET A 106 32.22 1.35 33.31
C MET A 106 32.00 1.59 31.82
N HIS A 107 32.48 2.71 31.29
CA HIS A 107 32.43 3.01 29.85
C HIS A 107 33.16 1.95 29.03
N ASP A 108 34.41 1.66 29.38
CA ASP A 108 35.26 0.72 28.63
C ASP A 108 34.69 -0.71 28.73
N SER A 109 34.13 -1.08 29.89
CA SER A 109 33.38 -2.32 30.05
C SER A 109 32.13 -2.37 29.17
N ALA A 110 31.40 -1.25 29.03
CA ALA A 110 30.22 -1.16 28.19
C ALA A 110 30.57 -1.34 26.70
N VAL A 111 31.65 -0.67 26.25
CA VAL A 111 32.19 -0.79 24.88
C VAL A 111 32.62 -2.22 24.59
N ALA A 112 33.41 -2.83 25.50
CA ALA A 112 33.89 -4.19 25.34
C ALA A 112 32.74 -5.21 25.33
N ALA A 113 31.82 -5.13 26.30
CA ALA A 113 30.67 -6.02 26.39
C ALA A 113 29.78 -5.90 25.14
N HIS A 114 29.41 -4.68 24.74
CA HIS A 114 28.54 -4.48 23.59
C HIS A 114 29.17 -5.00 22.29
N SER A 115 30.48 -4.75 22.09
CA SER A 115 31.19 -5.28 20.94
C SER A 115 31.25 -6.82 20.92
N ALA A 116 31.47 -7.45 22.08
CA ALA A 116 31.53 -8.91 22.18
C ALA A 116 30.15 -9.51 21.90
N THR A 117 29.10 -8.94 22.49
CA THR A 117 27.72 -9.38 22.30
C THR A 117 27.26 -9.26 20.84
N ILE A 118 27.56 -8.15 20.15
CA ILE A 118 27.28 -8.01 18.71
C ILE A 118 27.99 -9.12 17.91
N SER A 119 29.27 -9.38 18.21
CA SER A 119 30.04 -10.41 17.50
C SER A 119 29.46 -11.80 17.72
N LEU A 120 29.11 -12.13 18.97
CA LEU A 120 28.47 -13.41 19.32
C LEU A 120 27.14 -13.60 18.59
N GLU A 121 26.32 -12.55 18.46
CA GLU A 121 25.05 -12.61 17.72
C GLU A 121 25.30 -12.77 16.21
N GLN A 122 26.29 -12.07 15.64
CA GLN A 122 26.68 -12.22 14.23
C GLN A 122 27.20 -13.63 13.91
N ASP A 123 27.87 -14.28 14.85
CA ASP A 123 28.39 -15.64 14.73
C ASP A 123 27.29 -16.71 14.95
N GLY A 124 26.04 -16.30 15.14
CA GLY A 124 24.88 -17.19 15.31
C GLY A 124 24.65 -17.66 16.74
N GLY A 125 25.33 -17.07 17.72
CA GLY A 125 25.09 -17.26 19.15
C GLY A 125 23.74 -16.69 19.60
N ARG A 126 23.42 -16.89 20.88
CA ARG A 126 22.21 -16.32 21.53
C ARG A 126 22.56 -15.65 22.86
N PRO A 127 23.33 -14.54 22.83
CA PRO A 127 23.86 -13.89 24.02
C PRO A 127 22.81 -13.02 24.74
N ASP A 128 21.67 -13.60 25.14
CA ASP A 128 20.54 -12.89 25.75
C ASP A 128 20.89 -12.24 27.09
N ASP A 129 21.66 -12.95 27.92
CA ASP A 129 22.08 -12.46 29.23
C ASP A 129 23.16 -11.37 29.09
N GLU A 130 24.04 -11.48 28.10
CA GLU A 130 25.04 -10.48 27.79
C GLU A 130 24.39 -9.21 27.24
N TRP A 131 23.38 -9.32 26.37
CA TRP A 131 22.57 -8.18 25.95
C TRP A 131 21.93 -7.47 27.15
N LYS A 132 21.47 -8.25 28.14
CA LYS A 132 20.93 -7.70 29.38
C LYS A 132 21.99 -6.92 30.18
N ALA A 133 23.18 -7.47 30.32
CA ALA A 133 24.29 -6.79 30.98
C ALA A 133 24.69 -5.50 30.25
N VAL A 134 24.73 -5.53 28.91
CA VAL A 134 25.09 -4.39 28.07
C VAL A 134 24.16 -3.20 28.30
N TRP A 135 22.84 -3.37 28.24
CA TRP A 135 21.93 -2.23 28.42
C TRP A 135 21.98 -1.68 29.85
N GLN A 136 22.22 -2.52 30.86
CA GLN A 136 22.38 -2.08 32.25
C GLN A 136 23.60 -1.18 32.42
N ILE A 137 24.75 -1.60 31.88
CA ILE A 137 26.00 -0.82 31.98
C ILE A 137 25.87 0.50 31.21
N TRP A 138 25.34 0.48 29.98
CA TRP A 138 25.10 1.71 29.21
C TRP A 138 24.11 2.65 29.90
N SER A 139 23.06 2.14 30.53
CA SER A 139 22.09 2.96 31.27
C SER A 139 22.73 3.72 32.43
N LEU A 140 23.66 3.07 33.15
CA LEU A 140 24.38 3.72 34.24
C LEU A 140 25.37 4.78 33.72
N PHE A 141 26.07 4.49 32.61
CA PHE A 141 27.03 5.42 32.01
C PHE A 141 26.38 6.69 31.43
N LEU A 142 25.27 6.54 30.71
CA LEU A 142 24.67 7.66 29.95
C LEU A 142 24.31 8.87 30.80
N ALA A 143 24.03 8.68 32.10
CA ALA A 143 23.75 9.77 33.02
C ALA A 143 24.97 10.68 33.28
N GLY A 144 26.19 10.13 33.28
CA GLY A 144 27.44 10.86 33.53
C GLY A 144 28.19 11.29 32.26
N ALA A 145 27.83 10.76 31.10
CA ALA A 145 28.55 10.97 29.84
C ALA A 145 28.73 12.45 29.44
N PRO A 146 27.74 13.35 29.59
CA PRO A 146 27.88 14.74 29.15
C PRO A 146 29.04 15.48 29.82
N ALA A 147 29.29 15.27 31.12
CA ALA A 147 30.35 15.95 31.85
C ALA A 147 31.74 15.59 31.33
N HIS A 148 31.96 14.32 30.99
CA HIS A 148 33.22 13.86 30.39
C HIS A 148 33.39 14.43 28.97
N LEU A 149 32.33 14.40 28.14
CA LEU A 149 32.38 14.94 26.79
C LEU A 149 32.61 16.45 26.76
N GLU A 150 32.02 17.21 27.68
CA GLU A 150 32.30 18.65 27.82
C GLU A 150 33.76 18.92 28.21
N TYR A 151 34.34 18.09 29.07
CA TYR A 151 35.77 18.16 29.34
C TYR A 151 36.60 17.88 28.08
N ARG A 152 36.28 16.83 27.33
CA ARG A 152 37.00 16.49 26.08
C ARG A 152 36.90 17.58 25.02
N VAL A 153 35.74 18.21 24.87
CA VAL A 153 35.57 19.38 23.98
C VAL A 153 36.51 20.52 24.38
N ARG A 154 36.65 20.82 25.68
CA ARG A 154 37.59 21.84 26.17
C ARG A 154 39.05 21.44 25.98
N GLU A 155 39.39 20.17 26.13
CA GLU A 155 40.75 19.68 25.96
C GLU A 155 41.20 19.70 24.49
N LEU A 156 40.29 19.37 23.56
CA LEU A 156 40.57 19.43 22.13
C LEU A 156 40.72 20.87 21.63
N ASP A 157 40.11 21.84 22.33
CA ASP A 157 40.19 23.30 22.08
C ASP A 157 40.01 23.68 20.59
N ASP A 158 39.05 23.05 19.91
CA ASP A 158 38.72 23.35 18.53
C ASP A 158 37.43 24.18 18.42
N ARG A 159 37.48 25.25 17.64
CA ARG A 159 36.35 26.17 17.39
C ARG A 159 35.09 25.50 16.82
N GLN A 160 35.19 24.30 16.26
CA GLN A 160 34.06 23.53 15.72
C GLN A 160 33.37 22.67 16.78
N LEU A 161 33.92 22.57 17.99
CA LEU A 161 33.38 21.82 19.11
C LEU A 161 32.91 22.77 20.21
N ASP A 162 31.65 22.63 20.60
CA ASP A 162 31.05 23.39 21.68
C ASP A 162 30.05 22.50 22.47
N ARG A 163 29.26 23.12 23.35
CA ARG A 163 28.22 22.39 24.09
C ARG A 163 27.12 21.81 23.18
N ALA A 164 26.87 22.38 22.00
CA ALA A 164 25.90 21.84 21.07
C ALA A 164 26.39 20.50 20.48
N ALA A 165 27.71 20.35 20.26
CA ALA A 165 28.31 19.07 19.87
C ALA A 165 28.04 17.97 20.91
N VAL A 166 28.22 18.26 22.20
CA VAL A 166 27.91 17.32 23.29
C VAL A 166 26.43 16.96 23.30
N ALA A 167 25.55 17.97 23.21
CA ALA A 167 24.10 17.76 23.19
C ALA A 167 23.66 16.89 21.99
N ALA A 168 24.26 17.09 20.80
CA ALA A 168 23.99 16.28 19.62
C ALA A 168 24.40 14.81 19.83
N ILE A 169 25.60 14.57 20.38
CA ILE A 169 26.06 13.22 20.73
C ILE A 169 25.12 12.57 21.74
N THR A 170 24.83 13.23 22.87
CA THR A 170 23.98 12.66 23.92
C THR A 170 22.57 12.35 23.42
N THR A 171 22.04 13.17 22.49
CA THR A 171 20.71 12.97 21.91
C THR A 171 20.65 11.77 20.95
N GLU A 172 21.66 11.58 20.11
CA GLU A 172 21.69 10.50 19.10
C GLU A 172 22.30 9.19 19.64
N LEU A 173 23.07 9.22 20.72
CA LEU A 173 23.76 8.04 21.26
C LEU A 173 22.82 6.85 21.58
N PRO A 174 21.64 7.04 22.21
CA PRO A 174 20.68 5.93 22.39
C PRO A 174 20.29 5.24 21.09
N ARG A 175 20.10 6.01 20.01
CA ARG A 175 19.80 5.47 18.68
C ARG A 175 20.96 4.63 18.16
N THR A 176 22.19 5.17 18.21
CA THR A 176 23.39 4.49 17.70
C THR A 176 23.67 3.19 18.46
N LEU A 177 23.39 3.13 19.76
CA LEU A 177 23.54 1.92 20.57
C LEU A 177 22.52 0.84 20.22
N VAL A 178 21.29 1.21 19.84
CA VAL A 178 20.21 0.26 19.54
C VAL A 178 20.21 -0.22 18.08
N GLN A 179 20.71 0.59 17.15
CA GLN A 179 20.69 0.26 15.71
C GLN A 179 21.32 -1.11 15.37
N PRO A 180 22.46 -1.55 15.97
CA PRO A 180 23.01 -2.88 15.68
C PRO A 180 22.02 -4.02 15.94
N LEU A 181 21.26 -3.95 17.04
CA LEU A 181 20.21 -4.92 17.38
C LEU A 181 19.07 -4.91 16.36
N VAL A 182 18.63 -3.71 15.96
CA VAL A 182 17.56 -3.52 14.97
C VAL A 182 17.99 -4.12 13.63
N ASP A 183 19.20 -3.82 13.17
CA ASP A 183 19.72 -4.34 11.91
C ASP A 183 19.86 -5.87 11.96
N LEU A 184 20.39 -6.42 13.06
CA LEU A 184 20.48 -7.87 13.27
C LEU A 184 19.10 -8.54 13.32
N ALA A 185 18.09 -7.90 13.90
CA ALA A 185 16.72 -8.39 13.88
C ALA A 185 16.16 -8.41 12.45
N VAL A 186 16.45 -7.38 11.66
CA VAL A 186 15.96 -7.22 10.28
C VAL A 186 16.65 -8.17 9.31
N THR A 187 17.97 -8.41 9.44
CA THR A 187 18.74 -9.23 8.49
C THR A 187 18.95 -10.67 8.96
N GLY A 188 18.86 -10.92 10.28
CA GLY A 188 19.13 -12.23 10.88
C GLY A 188 18.03 -13.28 10.70
N PRO A 189 18.08 -14.40 11.42
CA PRO A 189 17.05 -15.44 11.38
C PRO A 189 15.70 -14.95 11.92
N VAL A 190 14.59 -15.27 11.23
CA VAL A 190 13.22 -14.83 11.62
C VAL A 190 12.86 -15.23 13.05
N GLY A 191 13.21 -16.46 13.46
CA GLY A 191 12.93 -16.94 14.82
C GLY A 191 13.67 -16.19 15.92
N ARG A 192 14.66 -15.35 15.57
CA ARG A 192 15.45 -14.55 16.50
C ARG A 192 15.00 -13.08 16.55
N ALA A 193 14.39 -12.58 15.49
CA ALA A 193 14.00 -11.18 15.34
C ALA A 193 13.15 -10.65 16.51
N GLY A 194 12.12 -11.39 16.94
CA GLY A 194 11.25 -10.96 18.04
C GLY A 194 11.98 -10.79 19.37
N THR A 195 12.94 -11.66 19.70
CA THR A 195 13.74 -11.51 20.92
C THR A 195 14.66 -10.30 20.85
N LEU A 196 15.28 -10.05 19.70
CA LEU A 196 16.15 -8.89 19.50
C LEU A 196 15.35 -7.57 19.57
N VAL A 197 14.12 -7.56 19.08
CA VAL A 197 13.20 -6.41 19.22
C VAL A 197 12.83 -6.16 20.68
N ASP A 198 12.52 -7.21 21.44
CA ASP A 198 12.24 -7.07 22.89
C ASP A 198 13.45 -6.54 23.65
N ILE A 199 14.65 -7.04 23.35
CA ILE A 199 15.90 -6.54 23.93
C ILE A 199 16.14 -5.08 23.55
N ALA A 200 15.97 -4.72 22.28
CA ALA A 200 16.14 -3.35 21.80
C ALA A 200 15.19 -2.37 22.51
N GLY A 201 13.97 -2.79 22.84
CA GLY A 201 13.00 -2.00 23.60
C GLY A 201 13.44 -1.67 25.03
N ARG A 202 14.40 -2.41 25.61
CA ARG A 202 14.89 -2.22 26.98
C ARG A 202 16.08 -1.26 27.10
N PHE A 203 16.63 -0.81 25.98
CA PHE A 203 17.72 0.15 26.02
C PHE A 203 17.24 1.51 26.54
N PRO A 204 18.11 2.27 27.23
CA PRO A 204 17.76 3.57 27.77
C PRO A 204 17.25 4.53 26.68
N ASN A 205 16.13 5.21 26.94
CA ASN A 205 15.41 6.07 25.98
C ASN A 205 14.88 5.37 24.71
N ALA A 206 14.86 4.03 24.68
CA ALA A 206 14.42 3.28 23.51
C ALA A 206 12.91 3.42 23.23
N GLU A 207 12.04 3.53 24.23
CA GLU A 207 10.56 3.50 24.09
C GLU A 207 9.99 4.40 22.97
N ARG A 208 10.61 5.56 22.73
CA ARG A 208 10.17 6.50 21.68
C ARG A 208 10.90 6.33 20.36
N LEU A 209 12.11 5.76 20.38
CA LEU A 209 12.99 5.64 19.23
C LEU A 209 12.84 4.28 18.56
N HIS A 210 12.78 3.18 19.33
CA HIS A 210 12.86 1.80 18.83
C HIS A 210 11.81 1.53 17.74
N ARG A 211 10.55 1.95 17.95
CA ARG A 211 9.47 1.72 16.98
C ARG A 211 9.73 2.42 15.65
N ARG A 212 10.17 3.69 15.70
CA ARG A 212 10.52 4.43 14.48
C ARG A 212 11.74 3.85 13.78
N LEU A 213 12.71 3.33 14.53
CA LEU A 213 13.87 2.65 13.95
C LEU A 213 13.48 1.35 13.28
N LEU A 214 12.60 0.56 13.91
CA LEU A 214 12.06 -0.67 13.33
C LEU A 214 11.23 -0.39 12.09
N GLU A 215 10.35 0.62 12.11
CA GLU A 215 9.58 1.05 10.94
C GLU A 215 10.48 1.49 9.78
N ALA A 216 11.52 2.27 10.08
CA ALA A 216 12.48 2.71 9.06
C ALA A 216 13.32 1.55 8.51
N ALA A 217 13.78 0.64 9.37
CA ALA A 217 14.59 -0.51 8.98
C ALA A 217 13.77 -1.57 8.22
N ALA A 218 12.48 -1.71 8.55
CA ALA A 218 11.55 -2.60 7.86
C ALA A 218 10.94 -2.00 6.60
N ALA A 219 11.11 -0.70 6.33
CA ALA A 219 10.52 -0.03 5.17
C ALA A 219 10.82 -0.75 3.83
N PRO A 220 12.06 -1.18 3.54
CA PRO A 220 12.36 -1.92 2.32
C PRO A 220 11.65 -3.28 2.24
N LEU A 221 11.42 -3.95 3.37
CA LEU A 221 10.66 -5.21 3.43
C LEU A 221 9.18 -4.97 3.10
N TYR A 222 8.59 -3.89 3.61
CA TYR A 222 7.23 -3.51 3.23
C TYR A 222 7.11 -3.19 1.73
N GLU A 223 8.05 -2.42 1.19
CA GLU A 223 8.05 -2.03 -0.23
C GLU A 223 8.17 -3.26 -1.15
N ASP A 224 9.15 -4.14 -0.91
CA ASP A 224 9.31 -5.38 -1.70
C ASP A 224 8.07 -6.27 -1.60
N LEU A 225 7.50 -6.44 -0.41
CA LEU A 225 6.32 -7.27 -0.20
C LEU A 225 5.07 -6.69 -0.88
N GLU A 226 4.85 -5.37 -0.79
CA GLU A 226 3.71 -4.68 -1.43
C GLU A 226 3.83 -4.74 -2.97
N ASP A 227 5.03 -4.57 -3.51
CA ASP A 227 5.30 -4.67 -4.95
C ASP A 227 5.08 -6.10 -5.46
N ARG A 228 5.66 -7.11 -4.79
CA ARG A 228 5.47 -8.53 -5.14
C ARG A 228 4.02 -8.96 -5.02
N ARG A 229 3.34 -8.59 -3.95
CA ARG A 229 1.89 -8.82 -3.79
C ARG A 229 1.11 -8.26 -4.98
N THR A 230 1.43 -7.04 -5.42
CA THR A 230 0.75 -6.41 -6.56
C THR A 230 1.01 -7.15 -7.87
N GLN A 231 2.22 -7.67 -8.08
CA GLN A 231 2.56 -8.49 -9.25
C GLN A 231 1.86 -9.84 -9.23
N VAL A 232 1.78 -10.50 -8.08
CA VAL A 232 1.02 -11.73 -7.85
C VAL A 232 -0.46 -11.51 -8.14
N ALA A 233 -1.05 -10.43 -7.62
CA ALA A 233 -2.47 -10.12 -7.80
C ALA A 233 -2.89 -10.00 -9.27
N ARG A 234 -2.04 -9.41 -10.12
CA ARG A 234 -2.32 -9.21 -11.55
C ARG A 234 -2.37 -10.50 -12.37
N ARG A 235 -1.69 -11.55 -11.92
CA ARG A 235 -1.62 -12.83 -12.65
C ARG A 235 -2.80 -13.76 -12.36
N ILE A 236 -3.55 -13.51 -11.28
CA ILE A 236 -4.72 -14.30 -10.92
C ILE A 236 -5.80 -14.11 -12.00
N GLY A 237 -6.32 -15.21 -12.55
CA GLY A 237 -7.26 -15.21 -13.67
C GLY A 237 -6.61 -15.28 -15.06
N GLU A 238 -5.33 -14.91 -15.19
CA GLU A 238 -4.58 -15.01 -16.45
C GLU A 238 -3.71 -16.27 -16.51
N GLU A 239 -3.04 -16.60 -15.41
CA GLU A 239 -2.11 -17.72 -15.30
C GLU A 239 -2.71 -18.90 -14.51
N PRO A 240 -2.11 -20.11 -14.56
CA PRO A 240 -2.41 -21.18 -13.62
C PRO A 240 -2.18 -20.73 -12.16
N VAL A 241 -3.05 -21.15 -11.24
CA VAL A 241 -3.03 -20.68 -9.85
C VAL A 241 -1.97 -21.37 -8.98
N GLU A 242 -1.49 -22.56 -9.34
CA GLU A 242 -0.55 -23.32 -8.52
C GLU A 242 0.84 -22.66 -8.42
N PRO A 243 1.46 -22.19 -9.52
CA PRO A 243 2.71 -21.44 -9.44
C PRO A 243 2.56 -20.14 -8.62
N ILE A 244 1.40 -19.48 -8.73
CA ILE A 244 1.09 -18.26 -7.99
C ILE A 244 1.04 -18.55 -6.49
N VAL A 245 0.31 -19.58 -6.07
CA VAL A 245 0.23 -19.93 -4.64
C VAL A 245 1.58 -20.42 -4.11
N ALA A 246 2.34 -21.18 -4.91
CA ALA A 246 3.70 -21.59 -4.53
C ALA A 246 4.62 -20.38 -4.30
N GLU A 247 4.50 -19.33 -5.12
CA GLU A 247 5.22 -18.07 -4.93
C GLU A 247 4.77 -17.33 -3.65
N ILE A 248 3.46 -17.25 -3.39
CA ILE A 248 2.92 -16.67 -2.15
C ILE A 248 3.53 -17.39 -0.94
N GLU A 249 3.50 -18.72 -0.93
CA GLU A 249 3.95 -19.54 0.19
C GLU A 249 5.47 -19.49 0.40
N ARG A 250 6.25 -19.50 -0.70
CA ARG A 250 7.71 -19.54 -0.64
C ARG A 250 8.32 -18.16 -0.41
N ASP A 251 7.74 -17.11 -0.99
CA ASP A 251 8.41 -15.81 -1.09
C ASP A 251 7.71 -14.74 -0.22
N LEU A 252 6.37 -14.68 -0.21
CA LEU A 252 5.63 -13.60 0.46
C LEU A 252 5.37 -13.92 1.94
N LEU A 253 4.92 -15.14 2.27
CA LEU A 253 4.62 -15.51 3.66
C LEU A 253 5.84 -15.45 4.60
N PRO A 254 7.06 -15.86 4.20
CA PRO A 254 8.23 -15.72 5.07
C PRO A 254 8.61 -14.26 5.34
N GLN A 255 8.39 -13.36 4.38
CA GLN A 255 8.58 -11.92 4.58
C GLN A 255 7.54 -11.35 5.55
N LEU A 256 6.26 -11.74 5.40
CA LEU A 256 5.22 -11.37 6.34
C LEU A 256 5.55 -11.86 7.77
N GLN A 257 6.00 -13.11 7.91
CA GLN A 257 6.40 -13.67 9.20
C GLN A 257 7.58 -12.89 9.83
N ARG A 258 8.49 -12.36 9.01
CA ARG A 258 9.56 -11.48 9.49
C ARG A 258 8.99 -10.15 9.97
N LEU A 259 8.05 -9.56 9.24
CA LEU A 259 7.35 -8.35 9.68
C LEU A 259 6.55 -8.60 10.97
N ASP A 260 5.96 -9.77 11.17
CA ASP A 260 5.27 -10.12 12.43
C ASP A 260 6.21 -10.13 13.62
N ALA A 261 7.44 -10.62 13.42
CA ALA A 261 8.45 -10.66 14.46
C ALA A 261 9.01 -9.26 14.76
N LEU A 262 9.07 -8.37 13.76
CA LEU A 262 9.62 -7.02 13.90
C LEU A 262 8.59 -5.99 14.39
N LEU A 263 7.40 -6.03 13.82
CA LEU A 263 6.31 -5.07 13.96
C LEU A 263 4.97 -5.86 13.98
N PRO A 264 4.61 -6.45 15.13
CA PRO A 264 3.45 -7.34 15.24
C PRO A 264 2.16 -6.67 14.78
N PRO A 265 1.25 -7.39 14.09
CA PRO A 265 0.03 -6.78 13.53
C PRO A 265 -0.92 -6.20 14.58
N LYS A 266 -0.87 -6.70 15.84
CA LYS A 266 -1.63 -6.13 16.96
C LYS A 266 -1.24 -4.69 17.30
N GLU A 267 0.00 -4.32 16.99
CA GLU A 267 0.60 -3.02 17.33
C GLU A 267 0.87 -2.17 16.08
N ASN A 268 0.89 -2.79 14.90
CA ASN A 268 1.18 -2.14 13.62
C ASN A 268 0.10 -2.42 12.57
N HIS A 269 -0.66 -1.36 12.23
CA HIS A 269 -1.74 -1.43 11.24
C HIS A 269 -1.27 -1.82 9.82
N ARG A 270 -0.04 -1.47 9.42
CA ARG A 270 0.49 -1.79 8.09
C ARG A 270 0.78 -3.29 7.97
N THR A 271 1.32 -3.91 9.02
CA THR A 271 1.48 -5.38 9.07
C THR A 271 0.11 -6.07 9.07
N SER A 272 -0.86 -5.56 9.84
CA SER A 272 -2.24 -6.09 9.81
C SER A 272 -2.86 -6.03 8.42
N ALA A 273 -2.72 -4.91 7.71
CA ALA A 273 -3.25 -4.78 6.37
C ALA A 273 -2.61 -5.76 5.37
N LEU A 274 -1.32 -6.05 5.51
CA LEU A 274 -0.64 -7.05 4.68
C LEU A 274 -1.12 -8.48 4.95
N HIS A 275 -1.41 -8.80 6.22
CA HIS A 275 -2.06 -10.07 6.59
C HIS A 275 -3.36 -10.28 5.82
N ASP A 276 -4.24 -9.27 5.88
CA ASP A 276 -5.54 -9.31 5.23
C ASP A 276 -5.39 -9.40 3.71
N GLN A 277 -4.50 -8.61 3.13
CA GLN A 277 -4.26 -8.62 1.69
C GLN A 277 -3.71 -9.95 1.17
N LEU A 278 -2.77 -10.60 1.88
CA LEU A 278 -2.27 -11.93 1.49
C LEU A 278 -3.33 -13.01 1.70
N ALA A 279 -4.18 -12.89 2.72
CA ALA A 279 -5.33 -13.78 2.90
C ALA A 279 -6.30 -13.66 1.71
N ILE A 280 -6.60 -12.44 1.26
CA ILE A 280 -7.45 -12.18 0.10
C ILE A 280 -6.83 -12.74 -1.20
N LEU A 281 -5.51 -12.66 -1.39
CA LEU A 281 -4.86 -13.30 -2.55
C LEU A 281 -5.08 -14.82 -2.56
N LEU A 282 -4.87 -15.49 -1.42
CA LEU A 282 -5.11 -16.93 -1.31
C LEU A 282 -6.58 -17.29 -1.52
N ASN A 283 -7.51 -16.47 -1.01
CA ASN A 283 -8.94 -16.61 -1.27
C ASN A 283 -9.25 -16.51 -2.77
N ASN A 284 -8.70 -15.50 -3.45
CA ASN A 284 -8.93 -15.30 -4.88
C ASN A 284 -8.35 -16.43 -5.72
N CYS A 285 -7.18 -16.97 -5.37
CA CYS A 285 -6.64 -18.17 -6.00
C CYS A 285 -7.58 -19.38 -5.82
N ALA A 286 -8.17 -19.55 -4.63
CA ALA A 286 -9.12 -20.64 -4.37
C ALA A 286 -10.41 -20.46 -5.18
N VAL A 287 -10.95 -19.26 -5.25
CA VAL A 287 -12.15 -18.93 -6.04
C VAL A 287 -11.89 -19.13 -7.54
N ASP A 288 -10.73 -18.71 -8.05
CA ASP A 288 -10.36 -18.92 -9.45
C ASP A 288 -10.26 -20.43 -9.78
N LEU A 289 -9.62 -21.22 -8.90
CA LEU A 289 -9.58 -22.68 -9.04
C LEU A 289 -10.99 -23.30 -9.05
N MET A 290 -11.89 -22.80 -8.21
CA MET A 290 -13.29 -23.22 -8.17
C MET A 290 -14.03 -22.89 -9.46
N ASN A 291 -13.81 -21.69 -10.01
CA ASN A 291 -14.45 -21.24 -11.25
C ASN A 291 -13.99 -22.06 -12.46
N ARG A 292 -12.72 -22.50 -12.46
CA ARG A 292 -12.17 -23.41 -13.49
C ARG A 292 -12.65 -24.85 -13.36
N GLY A 293 -13.25 -25.23 -12.23
CA GLY A 293 -13.73 -26.59 -11.99
C GLY A 293 -12.69 -27.55 -11.44
N GLU A 294 -11.56 -27.04 -10.96
CA GLU A 294 -10.41 -27.85 -10.53
C GLU A 294 -10.33 -27.98 -9.00
N ALA A 295 -11.39 -27.62 -8.27
CA ALA A 295 -11.42 -27.59 -6.81
C ALA A 295 -11.71 -28.94 -6.12
N SER A 296 -11.83 -30.04 -6.88
CA SER A 296 -12.24 -31.36 -6.37
C SER A 296 -11.14 -32.10 -5.59
N ASP A 297 -9.88 -31.66 -5.67
CA ASP A 297 -8.73 -32.29 -5.02
C ASP A 297 -8.35 -31.68 -3.64
N GLY A 298 -9.20 -30.79 -3.13
CA GLY A 298 -9.04 -30.16 -1.82
C GLY A 298 -7.99 -29.04 -1.78
N ARG A 299 -7.39 -28.64 -2.91
CA ARG A 299 -6.48 -27.46 -2.94
C ARG A 299 -7.18 -26.18 -2.52
N ALA A 300 -8.36 -25.90 -3.09
CA ALA A 300 -9.15 -24.72 -2.76
C ALA A 300 -9.47 -24.66 -1.26
N GLU A 301 -9.83 -25.79 -0.63
CA GLU A 301 -10.07 -25.87 0.81
C GLU A 301 -8.80 -25.56 1.61
N ARG A 302 -7.64 -26.13 1.23
CA ARG A 302 -6.36 -25.84 1.91
C ARG A 302 -5.97 -24.36 1.82
N TRP A 303 -6.19 -23.72 0.68
CA TRP A 303 -5.87 -22.30 0.48
C TRP A 303 -6.81 -21.39 1.26
N LEU A 304 -8.12 -21.70 1.30
CA LEU A 304 -9.09 -20.99 2.14
C LEU A 304 -8.76 -21.16 3.64
N ASP A 305 -8.44 -22.38 4.08
CA ASP A 305 -8.00 -22.63 5.47
C ASP A 305 -6.74 -21.84 5.84
N ARG A 306 -5.85 -21.61 4.87
CA ARG A 306 -4.66 -20.77 5.06
C ARG A 306 -5.01 -19.30 5.11
N ALA A 307 -5.89 -18.84 4.22
CA ALA A 307 -6.42 -17.47 4.22
C ALA A 307 -7.10 -17.13 5.56
N THR A 308 -7.96 -18.02 6.08
CA THR A 308 -8.62 -17.85 7.39
C THR A 308 -7.63 -17.73 8.55
N LYS A 309 -6.46 -18.41 8.47
CA LYS A 309 -5.42 -18.29 9.50
C LYS A 309 -4.62 -16.98 9.42
N LEU A 310 -4.59 -16.35 8.26
CA LEU A 310 -3.84 -15.11 8.03
C LEU A 310 -4.70 -13.88 8.31
N VAL A 311 -5.99 -13.92 7.97
CA VAL A 311 -6.89 -12.77 8.05
C VAL A 311 -7.13 -12.33 9.50
N ILE A 312 -7.01 -11.02 9.72
CA ILE A 312 -7.22 -10.34 10.99
C ILE A 312 -8.52 -9.54 10.95
N ASP A 313 -8.81 -8.86 9.85
CA ASP A 313 -10.05 -8.11 9.68
C ASP A 313 -11.27 -9.03 9.62
N GLN A 314 -12.31 -8.67 10.38
CA GLN A 314 -13.50 -9.51 10.51
C GLN A 314 -14.30 -9.58 9.20
N ARG A 315 -14.35 -8.51 8.41
CA ARG A 315 -15.08 -8.49 7.14
C ARG A 315 -14.42 -9.41 6.12
N ASP A 316 -13.10 -9.36 6.02
CA ASP A 316 -12.36 -10.22 5.10
C ASP A 316 -12.44 -11.69 5.54
N ARG A 317 -12.51 -11.94 6.86
CA ARG A 317 -12.80 -13.27 7.40
C ARG A 317 -14.17 -13.78 6.99
N ASP A 318 -15.21 -12.97 7.15
CA ASP A 318 -16.58 -13.34 6.76
C ASP A 318 -16.63 -13.71 5.27
N LEU A 319 -15.95 -12.94 4.40
CA LEU A 319 -15.86 -13.24 2.97
C LEU A 319 -15.17 -14.59 2.68
N ILE A 320 -14.05 -14.87 3.36
CA ILE A 320 -13.33 -16.15 3.20
C ILE A 320 -14.21 -17.32 3.66
N ASP A 321 -14.92 -17.14 4.78
CA ASP A 321 -15.82 -18.15 5.33
C ASP A 321 -17.02 -18.39 4.39
N GLU A 322 -17.61 -17.34 3.80
CA GLU A 322 -18.66 -17.46 2.78
C GLU A 322 -18.20 -18.26 1.56
N ASN A 323 -17.00 -17.97 1.02
CA ASN A 323 -16.44 -18.72 -0.12
C ASN A 323 -16.16 -20.19 0.25
N ARG A 324 -15.73 -20.43 1.50
CA ARG A 324 -15.52 -21.77 2.04
C ARG A 324 -16.82 -22.55 2.18
N GLU A 325 -17.88 -21.91 2.67
CA GLU A 325 -19.20 -22.52 2.74
C GLU A 325 -19.73 -22.87 1.34
N ALA A 326 -19.61 -21.95 0.39
CA ALA A 326 -19.99 -22.17 -1.01
C ALA A 326 -19.23 -23.36 -1.62
N LEU A 327 -17.92 -23.49 -1.37
CA LEU A 327 -17.13 -24.65 -1.79
C LEU A 327 -17.70 -25.96 -1.20
N LEU A 328 -17.95 -26.00 0.10
CA LEU A 328 -18.45 -27.20 0.79
C LEU A 328 -19.87 -27.58 0.35
N GLU A 329 -20.72 -26.60 0.03
CA GLU A 329 -22.05 -26.83 -0.54
C GLU A 329 -21.96 -27.39 -1.96
N ASN A 330 -21.13 -26.79 -2.81
CA ASN A 330 -20.90 -27.28 -4.17
C ASN A 330 -20.35 -28.72 -4.17
N GLN A 331 -19.39 -29.03 -3.30
CA GLN A 331 -18.87 -30.39 -3.13
C GLN A 331 -19.93 -31.38 -2.61
N ARG A 332 -20.85 -30.94 -1.74
CA ARG A 332 -21.98 -31.77 -1.28
C ARG A 332 -22.96 -32.03 -2.42
N ALA A 333 -23.37 -30.99 -3.14
CA ALA A 333 -24.28 -31.10 -4.27
C ALA A 333 -23.72 -32.01 -5.38
N MET A 334 -22.43 -31.87 -5.72
CA MET A 334 -21.78 -32.71 -6.73
C MET A 334 -21.65 -34.17 -6.30
N ARG A 335 -21.38 -34.44 -5.01
CA ARG A 335 -21.41 -35.81 -4.48
C ARG A 335 -22.80 -36.44 -4.61
N GLU A 336 -23.86 -35.73 -4.21
CA GLU A 336 -25.23 -36.22 -4.35
C GLU A 336 -25.63 -36.47 -5.82
N PHE A 337 -25.22 -35.58 -6.72
CA PHE A 337 -25.48 -35.72 -8.15
C PHE A 337 -24.73 -36.93 -8.74
N ARG A 338 -23.48 -37.15 -8.34
CA ARG A 338 -22.67 -38.31 -8.74
C ARG A 338 -23.28 -39.62 -8.22
N GLU A 339 -23.76 -39.65 -6.98
CA GLU A 339 -24.49 -40.80 -6.42
C GLU A 339 -25.77 -41.12 -7.21
N GLN A 340 -26.49 -40.11 -7.70
CA GLN A 340 -27.67 -40.33 -8.55
C GLN A 340 -27.30 -40.89 -9.93
N ALA A 341 -26.23 -40.36 -10.54
CA ALA A 341 -25.73 -40.86 -11.82
C ALA A 341 -25.26 -42.31 -11.71
N ASP A 342 -24.53 -42.65 -10.65
CA ASP A 342 -24.10 -44.02 -10.31
C ASP A 342 -25.30 -44.94 -10.05
N TYR A 343 -26.29 -44.51 -9.26
CA TYR A 343 -27.52 -45.28 -9.06
C TYR A 343 -28.24 -45.61 -10.39
N LEU A 344 -28.35 -44.63 -11.29
CA LEU A 344 -28.94 -44.85 -12.60
C LEU A 344 -28.09 -45.77 -13.46
N PHE A 345 -26.77 -45.64 -13.40
CA PHE A 345 -25.84 -46.51 -14.11
C PHE A 345 -26.05 -47.98 -13.69
N ARG A 346 -26.15 -48.24 -12.38
CA ARG A 346 -26.36 -49.59 -11.83
C ARG A 346 -27.76 -50.16 -12.13
N VAL A 347 -28.81 -49.34 -12.05
CA VAL A 347 -30.21 -49.84 -12.14
C VAL A 347 -30.76 -49.85 -13.56
N ARG A 348 -30.37 -48.88 -14.39
CA ARG A 348 -30.90 -48.70 -15.76
C ARG A 348 -29.84 -48.79 -16.85
N GLY A 349 -28.60 -49.07 -16.48
CA GLY A 349 -27.48 -49.26 -17.39
C GLY A 349 -26.84 -47.97 -17.88
N LYS A 350 -25.71 -48.15 -18.58
CA LYS A 350 -24.83 -47.09 -19.11
C LYS A 350 -25.58 -45.95 -19.82
N TYR A 351 -26.49 -46.29 -20.72
CA TYR A 351 -27.19 -45.30 -21.55
C TYR A 351 -28.08 -44.34 -20.74
N ALA A 352 -28.71 -44.82 -19.66
CA ALA A 352 -29.57 -43.99 -18.83
C ALA A 352 -28.77 -42.93 -18.06
N ALA A 353 -27.62 -43.31 -17.50
CA ALA A 353 -26.72 -42.38 -16.80
C ALA A 353 -26.10 -41.36 -17.75
N GLN A 354 -25.62 -41.78 -18.93
CA GLN A 354 -25.08 -40.86 -19.94
C GLN A 354 -26.13 -39.83 -20.41
N ARG A 355 -27.39 -40.25 -20.56
CA ARG A 355 -28.47 -39.34 -20.94
C ARG A 355 -28.72 -38.28 -19.86
N LEU A 356 -28.76 -38.66 -18.58
CA LEU A 356 -28.90 -37.72 -17.47
C LEU A 356 -27.74 -36.71 -17.48
N LEU A 357 -26.51 -37.20 -17.55
CA LEU A 357 -25.31 -36.36 -17.51
C LEU A 357 -25.26 -35.39 -18.70
N ARG A 358 -25.55 -35.85 -19.92
CA ARG A 358 -25.62 -34.96 -21.10
C ARG A 358 -26.73 -33.91 -20.98
N GLN A 359 -27.87 -34.28 -20.41
CA GLN A 359 -28.95 -33.32 -20.16
C GLN A 359 -28.52 -32.27 -19.13
N ALA A 360 -27.92 -32.68 -18.02
CA ALA A 360 -27.38 -31.77 -17.02
C ALA A 360 -26.28 -30.86 -17.60
N ARG A 361 -25.40 -31.40 -18.44
CA ARG A 361 -24.36 -30.66 -19.17
C ARG A 361 -24.94 -29.54 -20.04
N ALA A 362 -26.05 -29.81 -20.72
CA ALA A 362 -26.73 -28.85 -21.59
C ALA A 362 -27.49 -27.77 -20.80
N GLN A 363 -27.90 -28.07 -19.57
CA GLN A 363 -28.67 -27.16 -18.72
C GLN A 363 -27.79 -26.30 -17.79
N THR A 364 -26.55 -26.73 -17.51
CA THR A 364 -25.63 -25.96 -16.67
C THR A 364 -24.88 -24.91 -17.49
N SER A 365 -24.86 -23.67 -17.00
CA SER A 365 -23.96 -22.60 -17.45
C SER A 365 -22.64 -22.58 -16.67
N SER A 366 -22.57 -23.27 -15.53
CA SER A 366 -21.38 -23.28 -14.68
C SER A 366 -20.26 -24.13 -15.30
N PRO A 367 -19.07 -23.55 -15.58
CA PRO A 367 -17.92 -24.29 -16.12
C PRO A 367 -17.47 -25.42 -15.19
N SER A 368 -17.49 -25.19 -13.88
CA SER A 368 -17.05 -26.16 -12.88
C SER A 368 -17.96 -27.39 -12.80
N VAL A 369 -19.28 -27.16 -12.81
CA VAL A 369 -20.26 -28.24 -12.88
C VAL A 369 -20.14 -28.99 -14.21
N ARG A 370 -19.87 -28.28 -15.31
CA ARG A 370 -19.68 -28.90 -16.63
C ARG A 370 -18.44 -29.80 -16.68
N ALA A 371 -17.31 -29.36 -16.12
CA ALA A 371 -16.07 -30.13 -16.07
C ALA A 371 -16.25 -31.46 -15.30
N GLU A 372 -16.88 -31.42 -14.12
CA GLU A 372 -17.16 -32.63 -13.32
C GLU A 372 -18.15 -33.57 -14.04
N ILE A 373 -19.16 -33.04 -14.74
CA ILE A 373 -20.04 -33.84 -15.59
C ILE A 373 -19.27 -34.51 -16.74
N ASP A 374 -18.35 -33.78 -17.37
CA ASP A 374 -17.53 -34.30 -18.46
C ASP A 374 -16.57 -35.40 -17.96
N GLN A 375 -16.02 -35.25 -16.76
CA GLN A 375 -15.26 -36.30 -16.08
C GLN A 375 -16.11 -37.55 -15.83
N MET A 376 -17.32 -37.40 -15.26
CA MET A 376 -18.23 -38.54 -15.05
C MET A 376 -18.61 -39.23 -16.37
N LEU A 377 -18.84 -38.46 -17.45
CA LEU A 377 -19.08 -39.01 -18.78
C LEU A 377 -17.88 -39.77 -19.33
N ALA A 378 -16.66 -39.26 -19.12
CA ALA A 378 -15.42 -39.93 -19.51
C ALA A 378 -15.25 -41.25 -18.77
N GLU A 379 -15.46 -41.27 -17.44
CA GLU A 379 -15.43 -42.48 -16.61
C GLU A 379 -16.45 -43.54 -17.04
N ILE A 380 -17.69 -43.13 -17.37
CA ILE A 380 -18.72 -44.04 -17.90
C ILE A 380 -18.28 -44.63 -19.25
N THR A 381 -17.64 -43.81 -20.08
CA THR A 381 -17.20 -44.22 -21.40
C THR A 381 -16.05 -45.21 -21.31
N ALA A 382 -15.08 -44.94 -20.42
CA ALA A 382 -13.95 -45.80 -20.10
C ALA A 382 -14.32 -47.07 -19.33
N GLY A 383 -15.55 -47.18 -18.82
CA GLY A 383 -16.00 -48.33 -18.02
C GLY A 383 -15.48 -48.32 -16.59
N THR A 384 -14.87 -47.23 -16.15
CA THR A 384 -14.32 -47.02 -14.80
C THR A 384 -15.30 -46.35 -13.85
N PHE A 385 -16.53 -46.07 -14.29
CA PHE A 385 -17.58 -45.42 -13.48
C PHE A 385 -18.10 -46.25 -12.29
N ASN A 386 -17.55 -47.44 -12.07
CA ASN A 386 -17.79 -48.23 -10.89
C ASN A 386 -16.48 -48.44 -10.12
N ALA A 387 -16.54 -48.09 -8.83
CA ALA A 387 -15.70 -48.54 -7.72
C ALA A 387 -14.66 -47.53 -7.16
N ILE A 388 -14.82 -47.31 -5.85
CA ILE A 388 -13.86 -46.81 -4.84
C ILE A 388 -13.70 -45.29 -4.68
N TYR A 389 -14.71 -44.63 -4.09
CA TYR A 389 -14.48 -43.55 -3.12
C TYR A 389 -15.28 -43.87 -1.85
N SER A 390 -14.87 -44.93 -1.15
CA SER A 390 -15.25 -45.17 0.24
C SER A 390 -14.06 -45.77 0.99
N THR A 391 -13.02 -44.98 1.17
CA THR A 391 -12.01 -45.16 2.21
C THR A 391 -11.95 -43.89 3.06
N GLN A 392 -13.06 -43.56 3.73
CA GLN A 392 -12.90 -42.93 5.05
C GLN A 392 -12.72 -44.04 6.09
N PRO A 393 -11.74 -43.93 7.01
CA PRO A 393 -11.63 -44.84 8.14
C PRO A 393 -12.89 -44.70 8.98
N ARG A 394 -13.72 -45.75 8.96
CA ARG A 394 -14.95 -45.82 9.74
C ARG A 394 -14.56 -45.98 11.21
N ALA A 395 -14.47 -44.87 11.94
CA ALA A 395 -14.44 -44.89 13.39
C ALA A 395 -15.70 -45.65 13.88
N GLN A 396 -15.47 -46.79 14.53
CA GLN A 396 -16.53 -47.64 15.07
C GLN A 396 -17.33 -46.86 16.11
N LYS A 397 -18.61 -46.61 15.83
CA LYS A 397 -19.58 -46.20 16.85
C LYS A 397 -20.52 -47.39 17.14
N PRO A 398 -20.85 -47.68 18.42
CA PRO A 398 -21.56 -48.89 18.78
C PRO A 398 -23.03 -48.88 18.35
N SER A 399 -23.51 -50.10 18.14
CA SER A 399 -24.83 -50.55 17.70
C SER A 399 -25.99 -50.05 18.56
N ARG A 400 -27.07 -49.60 17.89
CA ARG A 400 -28.43 -49.50 18.46
C ARG A 400 -29.39 -50.45 17.71
N PRO A 401 -30.40 -51.04 18.38
CA PRO A 401 -31.20 -52.16 17.86
C PRO A 401 -32.35 -51.72 16.94
N PRO A 402 -33.02 -52.68 16.25
CA PRO A 402 -33.71 -52.43 14.98
C PRO A 402 -35.15 -51.93 15.17
N VAL A 403 -35.58 -51.00 14.31
CA VAL A 403 -36.98 -50.58 14.20
C VAL A 403 -37.54 -51.01 12.83
N ALA A 404 -38.74 -51.60 12.90
CA ALA A 404 -39.52 -52.26 11.86
C ALA A 404 -39.91 -51.36 10.65
N PRO A 405 -40.31 -51.96 9.50
CA PRO A 405 -40.31 -51.28 8.21
C PRO A 405 -41.62 -50.52 7.92
N LYS A 406 -41.56 -49.19 7.79
CA LYS A 406 -42.68 -48.37 7.28
C LYS A 406 -42.57 -48.12 5.77
N ARG A 407 -43.21 -49.00 4.99
CA ARG A 407 -43.30 -48.99 3.50
C ARG A 407 -44.04 -47.79 2.86
N ARG A 408 -44.53 -46.80 3.61
CA ARG A 408 -45.33 -45.67 3.06
C ARG A 408 -44.56 -44.37 2.74
N ARG A 409 -43.26 -44.26 3.05
CA ARG A 409 -42.48 -43.01 2.84
C ARG A 409 -41.96 -42.77 1.40
N ARG A 410 -42.05 -43.75 0.49
CA ARG A 410 -41.50 -43.62 -0.88
C ARG A 410 -42.33 -42.74 -1.83
N ARG A 411 -43.64 -42.56 -1.60
CA ARG A 411 -44.47 -41.69 -2.47
C ARG A 411 -44.33 -40.19 -2.14
N ARG A 412 -44.09 -39.82 -0.87
CA ARG A 412 -43.86 -38.39 -0.49
C ARG A 412 -42.53 -37.84 -0.97
N ARG A 413 -41.46 -38.65 -1.05
CA ARG A 413 -40.15 -38.19 -1.57
C ARG A 413 -40.14 -37.90 -3.07
N ARG A 414 -40.96 -38.58 -3.86
CA ARG A 414 -41.10 -38.31 -5.31
C ARG A 414 -41.81 -36.98 -5.60
N LEU A 415 -42.76 -36.59 -4.75
CA LEU A 415 -43.48 -35.32 -4.87
C LEU A 415 -42.61 -34.11 -4.48
N ILE A 416 -41.76 -34.27 -3.45
CA ILE A 416 -40.80 -33.22 -3.03
C ILE A 416 -39.71 -33.02 -4.09
N ALA A 417 -39.18 -34.10 -4.68
CA ALA A 417 -38.19 -34.00 -5.75
C ALA A 417 -38.75 -33.34 -7.02
N TRP A 418 -40.02 -33.59 -7.36
CA TRP A 418 -40.67 -32.94 -8.51
C TRP A 418 -40.95 -31.45 -8.26
N LEU A 419 -41.31 -31.08 -7.02
CA LEU A 419 -41.49 -29.68 -6.62
C LEU A 419 -40.15 -28.90 -6.58
N LEU A 420 -39.03 -29.55 -6.26
CA LEU A 420 -37.70 -28.94 -6.33
C LEU A 420 -37.26 -28.68 -7.78
N VAL A 421 -37.55 -29.58 -8.71
CA VAL A 421 -37.27 -29.37 -10.15
C VAL A 421 -38.13 -28.24 -10.72
N LEU A 422 -39.41 -28.16 -10.35
CA LEU A 422 -40.27 -27.03 -10.74
C LEU A 422 -39.85 -25.71 -10.08
N ALA A 423 -39.36 -25.72 -8.84
CA ALA A 423 -38.78 -24.55 -8.20
C ALA A 423 -37.49 -24.09 -8.90
N LEU A 424 -36.65 -25.01 -9.38
CA LEU A 424 -35.44 -24.68 -10.16
C LEU A 424 -35.78 -24.14 -11.56
N ILE A 425 -36.82 -24.65 -12.22
CA ILE A 425 -37.30 -24.11 -13.51
C ILE A 425 -38.00 -22.75 -13.30
N GLY A 426 -38.74 -22.57 -12.21
CA GLY A 426 -39.35 -21.29 -11.83
C GLY A 426 -38.32 -20.22 -11.44
N LEU A 427 -37.23 -20.60 -10.75
CA LEU A 427 -36.09 -19.73 -10.46
C LEU A 427 -35.33 -19.35 -11.73
N GLY A 428 -35.23 -20.25 -12.71
CA GLY A 428 -34.66 -19.96 -14.03
C GLY A 428 -35.42 -18.90 -14.84
N VAL A 429 -36.73 -18.75 -14.61
CA VAL A 429 -37.56 -17.69 -15.23
C VAL A 429 -37.55 -16.39 -14.40
N TRP A 430 -37.36 -16.47 -13.08
CA TRP A 430 -37.21 -15.29 -12.21
C TRP A 430 -35.90 -14.52 -12.49
N HIS A 431 -34.84 -15.21 -12.91
CA HIS A 431 -33.54 -14.59 -13.23
C HIS A 431 -33.53 -13.80 -14.55
N TRP A 432 -34.67 -13.74 -15.26
CA TRP A 432 -34.85 -13.00 -16.51
C TRP A 432 -35.71 -11.73 -16.37
N TRP A 433 -36.04 -11.32 -15.14
CA TRP A 433 -36.62 -10.00 -14.88
C TRP A 433 -35.53 -8.95 -14.77
N PRO A 434 -35.69 -7.75 -15.38
CA PRO A 434 -34.65 -6.73 -15.39
C PRO A 434 -34.32 -6.32 -13.95
N HIS A 435 -33.14 -6.72 -13.50
CA HIS A 435 -32.65 -6.39 -12.17
C HIS A 435 -32.45 -4.87 -12.10
N LYS A 436 -33.03 -4.25 -11.07
CA LYS A 436 -32.70 -2.87 -10.71
C LYS A 436 -31.22 -2.83 -10.35
N LEU A 437 -30.47 -2.00 -11.06
CA LEU A 437 -29.06 -1.75 -10.85
C LEU A 437 -28.89 -0.47 -10.04
N SER A 438 -27.85 -0.45 -9.22
CA SER A 438 -27.44 0.74 -8.48
C SER A 438 -25.98 1.03 -8.75
N ILE A 439 -25.67 2.32 -8.92
CA ILE A 439 -24.31 2.83 -9.08
C ILE A 439 -23.91 3.79 -7.95
N SER A 440 -24.76 3.94 -6.93
CA SER A 440 -24.57 4.90 -5.83
C SER A 440 -24.95 4.33 -4.46
N ASN A 441 -24.47 3.13 -4.15
CA ASN A 441 -24.50 2.55 -2.80
C ASN A 441 -23.40 3.11 -1.91
N ASP A 442 -23.46 2.79 -0.62
CA ASP A 442 -22.43 3.20 0.34
C ASP A 442 -21.06 2.59 0.03
N LYS A 443 -21.02 1.36 -0.52
CA LYS A 443 -19.79 0.70 -0.96
C LYS A 443 -19.79 0.50 -2.46
N ILE A 444 -18.63 0.69 -3.10
CA ILE A 444 -18.43 0.44 -4.53
C ILE A 444 -18.77 -1.02 -4.87
N SER A 445 -18.41 -1.97 -4.00
CA SER A 445 -18.67 -3.40 -4.20
C SER A 445 -20.15 -3.79 -4.22
N HIS A 446 -21.06 -2.90 -3.80
CA HIS A 446 -22.50 -3.14 -3.85
C HIS A 446 -23.14 -2.54 -5.12
N ASN A 447 -22.36 -1.85 -5.95
CA ASN A 447 -22.84 -1.32 -7.19
C ASN A 447 -22.71 -2.34 -8.34
N ALA A 448 -23.39 -2.05 -9.44
CA ALA A 448 -23.16 -2.75 -10.70
C ALA A 448 -21.68 -2.64 -11.11
N PRO A 449 -21.04 -3.73 -11.56
CA PRO A 449 -19.61 -3.70 -11.91
C PRO A 449 -19.33 -2.79 -13.11
N ALA A 450 -18.07 -2.35 -13.25
CA ALA A 450 -17.61 -1.68 -14.47
C ALA A 450 -17.81 -2.60 -15.70
N GLY A 451 -18.14 -2.01 -16.85
CA GLY A 451 -18.52 -2.74 -18.05
C GLY A 451 -19.98 -3.19 -18.10
N THR A 452 -20.81 -2.77 -17.14
CA THR A 452 -22.24 -3.04 -17.18
C THR A 452 -22.95 -2.04 -18.09
N CYS A 453 -23.72 -2.53 -19.06
CA CYS A 453 -24.49 -1.74 -20.00
C CYS A 453 -25.85 -1.34 -19.41
N LEU A 454 -26.28 -0.11 -19.67
CA LEU A 454 -27.47 0.52 -19.10
C LEU A 454 -28.55 0.67 -20.18
N ASP A 455 -29.74 0.17 -19.87
CA ASP A 455 -30.94 0.31 -20.71
C ASP A 455 -31.45 1.77 -20.70
N ALA A 456 -32.29 2.10 -21.68
CA ALA A 456 -32.88 3.39 -22.03
C ALA A 456 -32.84 4.49 -20.94
N GLN A 457 -32.46 5.69 -21.36
CA GLN A 457 -32.33 6.88 -20.50
C GLN A 457 -33.60 7.12 -19.66
N SER A 458 -33.51 6.90 -18.35
CA SER A 458 -34.51 7.45 -17.43
C SER A 458 -34.22 8.93 -17.24
N ASN A 459 -35.21 9.78 -17.53
CA ASN A 459 -35.10 11.21 -17.26
C ASN A 459 -34.74 11.42 -15.78
N GLY A 460 -33.64 12.11 -15.51
CA GLY A 460 -33.18 12.37 -14.15
C GLY A 460 -32.47 11.20 -13.47
N TRP A 461 -31.91 10.23 -14.20
CA TRP A 461 -31.14 9.11 -13.62
C TRP A 461 -30.05 9.55 -12.63
N GLN A 462 -29.43 10.71 -12.85
CA GLN A 462 -28.44 11.32 -11.94
C GLN A 462 -29.02 11.59 -10.54
N THR A 463 -30.32 11.86 -10.45
CA THR A 463 -31.04 12.09 -9.18
C THR A 463 -31.53 10.80 -8.53
N SER A 464 -31.59 9.69 -9.29
CA SER A 464 -32.00 8.36 -8.82
C SER A 464 -31.03 7.26 -9.28
N PRO A 465 -29.72 7.35 -8.93
CA PRO A 465 -28.68 6.43 -9.40
C PRO A 465 -28.77 5.01 -8.82
N THR A 466 -29.82 4.69 -8.08
CA THR A 466 -30.05 3.39 -7.43
C THR A 466 -31.16 2.57 -8.11
N ASP A 467 -31.83 3.12 -9.13
CA ASP A 467 -32.96 2.49 -9.82
C ASP A 467 -32.74 2.46 -11.35
N LEU A 468 -31.54 2.07 -11.76
CA LEU A 468 -31.17 1.92 -13.17
C LEU A 468 -31.57 0.53 -13.67
N ARG A 469 -31.63 0.36 -14.99
CA ARG A 469 -31.89 -0.94 -15.63
C ARG A 469 -30.67 -1.38 -16.41
N GLY A 470 -30.30 -2.65 -16.27
CA GLY A 470 -29.25 -3.25 -17.10
C GLY A 470 -29.77 -3.60 -18.48
N ALA A 471 -28.91 -3.47 -19.48
CA ALA A 471 -29.11 -3.98 -20.83
C ALA A 471 -28.11 -5.10 -21.12
N ASP A 472 -28.43 -5.94 -22.12
CA ASP A 472 -27.44 -6.82 -22.73
C ASP A 472 -26.46 -5.97 -23.55
N CYS A 473 -25.16 -6.14 -23.33
CA CYS A 473 -24.15 -5.34 -24.02
C CYS A 473 -24.04 -5.65 -25.51
N ASP A 474 -24.55 -6.82 -25.95
CA ASP A 474 -24.62 -7.19 -27.37
C ASP A 474 -25.85 -6.55 -28.06
N SER A 475 -26.58 -5.68 -27.35
CA SER A 475 -27.72 -4.92 -27.85
C SER A 475 -27.52 -3.41 -27.70
N LEU A 476 -28.30 -2.61 -28.44
CA LEU A 476 -28.31 -1.17 -28.29
C LEU A 476 -28.61 -0.77 -26.84
N HIS A 477 -27.76 0.08 -26.28
CA HIS A 477 -27.86 0.53 -24.90
C HIS A 477 -27.44 2.00 -24.79
N TRP A 478 -28.01 2.71 -23.83
CA TRP A 478 -27.85 4.16 -23.75
C TRP A 478 -26.49 4.58 -23.16
N GLY A 479 -25.94 3.78 -22.24
CA GLY A 479 -24.67 4.08 -21.59
C GLY A 479 -24.02 2.87 -20.94
N GLU A 480 -22.75 3.01 -20.58
CA GLU A 480 -21.96 1.93 -19.96
C GLU A 480 -21.27 2.45 -18.69
N ILE A 481 -21.21 1.62 -17.65
CA ILE A 481 -20.50 1.98 -16.41
C ILE A 481 -19.00 1.85 -16.65
N LEU A 482 -18.31 2.97 -16.78
CA LEU A 482 -16.87 3.05 -16.99
C LEU A 482 -16.08 2.61 -15.75
N GLY A 483 -16.62 2.91 -14.56
CA GLY A 483 -16.05 2.49 -13.29
C GLY A 483 -16.36 3.45 -12.14
N TYR A 484 -15.61 3.28 -11.06
CA TYR A 484 -15.77 4.05 -9.82
C TYR A 484 -14.42 4.66 -9.44
N VAL A 485 -14.40 5.98 -9.21
CA VAL A 485 -13.19 6.75 -8.92
C VAL A 485 -13.29 7.38 -7.54
N ALA A 486 -12.29 7.15 -6.69
CA ALA A 486 -12.24 7.75 -5.36
C ALA A 486 -11.99 9.27 -5.46
N ILE A 487 -12.93 10.08 -4.97
CA ILE A 487 -12.82 11.56 -4.99
C ILE A 487 -11.89 12.02 -3.87
N THR A 488 -12.05 11.45 -2.67
CA THR A 488 -11.19 11.71 -1.51
C THR A 488 -10.87 10.43 -0.76
N LYS A 489 -9.95 10.52 0.20
CA LYS A 489 -9.78 9.46 1.21
C LYS A 489 -11.06 9.30 2.04
N VAL A 490 -11.19 8.14 2.69
CA VAL A 490 -12.30 7.82 3.58
C VAL A 490 -11.74 7.55 4.98
N PRO A 491 -12.20 8.23 6.04
CA PRO A 491 -13.12 9.38 6.01
C PRO A 491 -12.43 10.68 5.56
N ALA A 492 -13.20 11.64 5.04
CA ALA A 492 -12.72 13.01 4.76
C ALA A 492 -13.85 14.05 4.83
N ALA A 493 -13.51 15.29 5.17
CA ALA A 493 -14.47 16.41 5.12
C ALA A 493 -15.07 16.54 3.72
N TYR A 494 -16.36 16.88 3.64
CA TYR A 494 -17.03 17.10 2.35
C TYR A 494 -16.42 18.33 1.68
N PRO A 495 -15.90 18.23 0.45
CA PRO A 495 -15.24 19.36 -0.19
C PRO A 495 -16.23 20.43 -0.71
N GLY A 496 -17.55 20.19 -0.60
CA GLY A 496 -18.61 21.01 -1.18
C GLY A 496 -19.02 20.51 -2.56
N ASP A 497 -20.27 20.76 -2.97
CA ASP A 497 -20.84 20.21 -4.21
C ASP A 497 -20.05 20.63 -5.45
N VAL A 498 -19.63 21.90 -5.52
CA VAL A 498 -18.84 22.44 -6.64
C VAL A 498 -17.53 21.67 -6.82
N GLN A 499 -16.80 21.43 -5.74
CA GLN A 499 -15.51 20.75 -5.79
C GLN A 499 -15.68 19.23 -5.96
N ALA A 500 -16.72 18.63 -5.37
CA ALA A 500 -17.03 17.22 -5.56
C ALA A 500 -17.39 16.91 -7.03
N ASN A 501 -18.20 17.75 -7.66
CA ASN A 501 -18.53 17.66 -9.08
C ASN A 501 -17.29 17.79 -9.95
N ALA A 502 -16.47 18.84 -9.75
CA ALA A 502 -15.26 19.07 -10.52
C ALA A 502 -14.24 17.92 -10.39
N LEU A 503 -14.05 17.38 -9.17
CA LEU A 503 -13.20 16.21 -8.95
C LEU A 503 -13.75 14.94 -9.61
N GLY A 504 -15.07 14.72 -9.50
CA GLY A 504 -15.74 13.60 -10.16
C GLY A 504 -15.57 13.67 -11.68
N GLN A 505 -15.84 14.83 -12.28
CA GLN A 505 -15.67 15.07 -13.72
C GLN A 505 -14.22 14.85 -14.17
N PHE A 506 -13.24 15.41 -13.44
CA PHE A 506 -11.82 15.21 -13.74
C PHE A 506 -11.42 13.72 -13.71
N LEU A 507 -11.76 13.01 -12.63
CA LEU A 507 -11.37 11.62 -12.45
C LEU A 507 -12.10 10.68 -13.41
N CYS A 508 -13.37 10.95 -13.72
CA CYS A 508 -14.11 10.20 -14.73
C CYS A 508 -13.63 10.49 -16.15
N GLY A 509 -13.26 11.75 -16.45
CA GLY A 509 -12.60 12.11 -17.71
C GLY A 509 -11.25 11.41 -17.87
N GLU A 510 -10.47 11.30 -16.79
CA GLU A 510 -9.22 10.54 -16.79
C GLU A 510 -9.48 9.05 -17.11
N ALA A 511 -10.53 8.47 -16.51
CA ALA A 511 -10.95 7.11 -16.82
C ALA A 511 -11.39 6.94 -18.29
N LEU A 512 -12.04 7.94 -18.89
CA LEU A 512 -12.47 7.91 -20.29
C LEU A 512 -11.25 7.86 -21.23
N VAL A 513 -10.26 8.72 -20.98
CA VAL A 513 -9.00 8.77 -21.76
C VAL A 513 -8.17 7.50 -21.56
N GLN A 514 -8.16 6.93 -20.36
CA GLN A 514 -7.50 5.64 -20.07
C GLN A 514 -8.05 4.50 -20.93
N GLN A 515 -9.34 4.52 -21.22
CA GLN A 515 -10.05 3.55 -22.04
C GLN A 515 -9.91 3.81 -23.55
N ARG A 516 -9.13 4.85 -23.92
CA ARG A 516 -8.89 5.30 -25.30
C ARG A 516 -10.18 5.64 -26.05
N LEU A 517 -11.20 6.06 -25.31
CA LEU A 517 -12.45 6.53 -25.89
C LEU A 517 -12.27 7.95 -26.40
N ASN A 518 -12.83 8.22 -27.59
CA ASN A 518 -12.69 9.51 -28.24
C ASN A 518 -13.61 10.54 -27.56
N GLU A 519 -13.03 11.58 -26.97
CA GLU A 519 -13.75 12.66 -26.29
C GLU A 519 -14.68 13.44 -27.23
N SER A 520 -14.52 13.36 -28.56
CA SER A 520 -15.46 13.96 -29.52
C SER A 520 -16.70 13.10 -29.80
N GLU A 521 -16.66 11.82 -29.41
CA GLU A 521 -17.72 10.84 -29.67
C GLU A 521 -18.45 10.45 -28.38
N TYR A 522 -17.75 10.47 -27.24
CA TYR A 522 -18.27 10.05 -25.94
C TYR A 522 -18.15 11.15 -24.90
N ASP A 523 -19.21 11.30 -24.11
CA ASP A 523 -19.22 12.07 -22.87
C ASP A 523 -19.16 11.12 -21.68
N VAL A 524 -18.58 11.58 -20.57
CA VAL A 524 -18.64 10.87 -19.29
C VAL A 524 -19.35 11.71 -18.25
N THR A 525 -20.36 11.12 -17.61
CA THR A 525 -21.08 11.73 -16.49
C THR A 525 -20.58 11.15 -15.17
N ALA A 526 -20.19 12.02 -14.24
CA ALA A 526 -19.84 11.66 -12.88
C ALA A 526 -21.05 11.80 -11.96
N VAL A 527 -21.34 10.77 -11.16
CA VAL A 527 -22.38 10.81 -10.12
C VAL A 527 -21.76 10.48 -8.77
N HIS A 528 -21.94 11.35 -7.79
CA HIS A 528 -21.43 11.16 -6.43
C HIS A 528 -22.52 11.40 -5.39
N ALA A 529 -22.31 10.92 -4.17
CA ALA A 529 -23.24 11.17 -3.08
C ALA A 529 -23.23 12.65 -2.63
N PRO A 530 -24.38 13.19 -2.18
CA PRO A 530 -24.47 14.53 -1.62
C PRO A 530 -23.85 14.61 -0.21
N ALA A 531 -23.66 15.82 0.30
CA ALA A 531 -23.03 16.11 1.60
C ALA A 531 -23.55 15.25 2.77
N GLN A 532 -24.86 14.99 2.82
CA GLN A 532 -25.50 14.25 3.92
C GLN A 532 -25.09 12.77 3.94
N ARG A 533 -24.78 12.22 2.76
CA ARG A 533 -24.30 10.84 2.60
C ARG A 533 -22.78 10.77 2.52
N TRP A 534 -22.05 11.88 2.53
CA TRP A 534 -20.59 11.85 2.50
C TRP A 534 -19.98 11.30 3.78
N ASN A 535 -19.00 10.40 3.72
CA ASN A 535 -18.34 9.89 4.92
C ASN A 535 -17.25 10.85 5.39
N ASN A 536 -17.57 11.62 6.43
CA ASN A 536 -16.64 12.56 7.07
C ASN A 536 -16.07 12.05 8.40
N GLY A 537 -16.33 10.78 8.75
CA GLY A 537 -15.91 10.16 10.00
C GLY A 537 -16.66 10.64 11.25
N LYS A 538 -17.55 11.65 11.10
CA LYS A 538 -18.38 12.20 12.19
C LYS A 538 -19.84 11.77 12.06
N ASN A 539 -20.33 11.52 10.85
CA ASN A 539 -21.68 11.01 10.61
C ASN A 539 -21.71 9.49 10.54
N ALA A 540 -22.92 8.91 10.55
CA ALA A 540 -23.13 7.47 10.44
C ALA A 540 -22.98 6.94 9.00
N SER A 541 -22.66 7.81 8.02
CA SER A 541 -22.54 7.39 6.64
C SER A 541 -21.35 6.47 6.44
N LYS A 542 -21.54 5.41 5.65
CA LYS A 542 -20.49 4.46 5.25
C LYS A 542 -20.05 4.67 3.80
N TYR A 543 -20.47 5.77 3.17
CA TYR A 543 -20.15 6.05 1.77
C TYR A 543 -18.63 6.11 1.52
N GLU A 544 -18.13 5.42 0.50
CA GLU A 544 -16.69 5.35 0.20
C GLU A 544 -16.14 6.59 -0.54
N ASN A 545 -16.85 7.72 -0.51
CA ASN A 545 -16.45 9.02 -1.09
C ASN A 545 -15.94 8.93 -2.54
N TYR A 546 -16.68 8.23 -3.40
CA TYR A 546 -16.35 8.01 -4.81
C TYR A 546 -17.32 8.73 -5.76
N ALA A 547 -16.99 8.76 -7.05
CA ALA A 547 -17.91 9.04 -8.15
C ALA A 547 -18.07 7.79 -9.01
N ALA A 548 -19.31 7.50 -9.42
CA ALA A 548 -19.61 6.57 -10.49
C ALA A 548 -19.47 7.28 -11.84
N CYS A 549 -18.74 6.66 -12.77
CA CYS A 549 -18.49 7.19 -14.10
C CYS A 549 -19.34 6.42 -15.11
N VAL A 550 -20.26 7.10 -15.78
CA VAL A 550 -21.11 6.52 -16.83
C VAL A 550 -20.74 7.17 -18.14
N VAL A 551 -20.32 6.37 -19.12
CA VAL A 551 -20.02 6.83 -20.48
C VAL A 551 -21.27 6.73 -21.35
N GLN A 552 -21.48 7.71 -22.20
CA GLN A 552 -22.57 7.80 -23.17
C GLN A 552 -22.05 8.45 -24.44
N ARG A 553 -22.75 8.32 -25.56
CA ARG A 553 -22.39 9.06 -26.78
C ARG A 553 -22.72 10.55 -26.66
N HIS A 554 -21.87 11.38 -27.23
CA HIS A 554 -22.01 12.83 -27.27
C HIS A 554 -23.28 13.28 -28.02
N ASP A 555 -23.61 12.58 -29.10
CA ASP A 555 -24.83 12.82 -29.89
C ASP A 555 -26.12 12.26 -29.23
N ARG A 556 -26.00 11.66 -28.04
CA ARG A 556 -27.08 11.04 -27.25
C ARG A 556 -27.80 9.89 -27.97
N LEU A 557 -27.22 9.34 -29.02
CA LEU A 557 -27.69 8.09 -29.60
C LEU A 557 -27.23 6.91 -28.74
N ASP A 558 -27.88 5.76 -28.92
CA ASP A 558 -27.45 4.53 -28.26
C ASP A 558 -26.04 4.11 -28.72
N ILE A 559 -25.30 3.51 -27.80
CA ILE A 559 -24.05 2.80 -28.06
C ILE A 559 -24.40 1.53 -28.86
N GLY A 560 -23.56 1.20 -29.83
CA GLY A 560 -23.74 0.03 -30.70
C GLY A 560 -23.71 -1.31 -29.96
N ASN A 561 -23.79 -2.40 -30.72
CA ASN A 561 -23.88 -3.78 -30.20
C ASN A 561 -22.55 -4.33 -29.63
N ASP A 562 -21.67 -3.47 -29.13
CA ASP A 562 -20.38 -3.84 -28.55
C ASP A 562 -20.11 -2.99 -27.31
N ARG A 563 -19.38 -3.56 -26.34
CA ARG A 563 -18.86 -2.80 -25.20
C ARG A 563 -17.83 -1.80 -25.65
N VAL A 564 -17.95 -0.57 -25.17
CA VAL A 564 -16.94 0.47 -25.37
C VAL A 564 -15.94 0.48 -24.22
N THR A 565 -16.30 -0.03 -23.04
CA THR A 565 -15.37 -0.08 -21.90
C THR A 565 -14.58 -1.38 -21.83
N ARG A 566 -13.35 -1.29 -21.32
CA ARG A 566 -12.41 -2.37 -21.08
C ARG A 566 -12.01 -2.36 -19.61
N PRO A 567 -12.77 -3.00 -18.72
CA PRO A 567 -12.57 -2.94 -17.26
C PRO A 567 -11.15 -3.35 -16.82
N ASP A 568 -10.50 -4.21 -17.60
CA ASP A 568 -9.18 -4.77 -17.33
C ASP A 568 -8.01 -3.90 -17.86
N GLU A 569 -8.28 -2.80 -18.57
CA GLU A 569 -7.21 -1.96 -19.11
C GLU A 569 -6.43 -1.24 -17.97
N PRO A 570 -5.08 -1.30 -17.97
CA PRO A 570 -4.27 -0.70 -16.91
C PRO A 570 -4.53 0.81 -16.73
N LYS A 571 -4.89 1.19 -15.51
CA LYS A 571 -5.21 2.57 -15.12
C LYS A 571 -3.95 3.40 -14.92
N VAL A 572 -3.35 3.88 -16.00
CA VAL A 572 -2.22 4.82 -15.97
C VAL A 572 -2.78 6.26 -15.97
N PRO A 573 -2.35 7.17 -15.06
CA PRO A 573 -2.82 8.56 -15.08
C PRO A 573 -2.69 9.21 -16.46
N LYS A 574 -3.74 9.90 -16.91
CA LYS A 574 -3.79 10.55 -18.22
C LYS A 574 -4.25 12.01 -18.10
N PRO A 575 -3.70 12.91 -18.92
CA PRO A 575 -4.18 14.28 -18.99
C PRO A 575 -5.62 14.34 -19.51
N VAL A 576 -6.44 15.20 -18.92
CA VAL A 576 -7.85 15.42 -19.28
C VAL A 576 -8.03 16.86 -19.74
N ALA A 577 -8.71 17.07 -20.86
CA ALA A 577 -9.04 18.41 -21.32
C ALA A 577 -10.22 18.98 -20.50
N MET A 578 -9.98 20.06 -19.74
CA MET A 578 -11.01 20.73 -18.94
C MET A 578 -10.92 22.25 -19.04
N ASP A 579 -12.03 22.92 -18.75
CA ASP A 579 -12.11 24.37 -18.69
C ASP A 579 -11.50 24.93 -17.39
N LEU A 580 -10.98 26.16 -17.45
CA LEU A 580 -10.66 26.95 -16.25
C LEU A 580 -11.63 28.13 -16.07
N LEU A 581 -12.39 28.48 -17.10
CA LEU A 581 -13.26 29.66 -17.18
C LEU A 581 -14.65 29.31 -17.75
N ALA A 582 -15.21 28.16 -17.35
CA ALA A 582 -16.58 27.75 -17.71
C ALA A 582 -17.65 28.68 -17.10
N THR A 583 -18.89 28.58 -17.60
CA THR A 583 -20.00 29.39 -17.08
C THR A 583 -20.23 29.17 -15.58
N LYS A 584 -20.11 27.91 -15.12
CA LYS A 584 -20.21 27.53 -13.71
C LYS A 584 -18.86 27.02 -13.22
N VAL A 585 -18.48 27.42 -12.01
CA VAL A 585 -17.22 26.96 -11.37
C VAL A 585 -17.17 25.44 -11.23
N ALA A 586 -18.32 24.77 -11.10
CA ALA A 586 -18.41 23.31 -10.97
C ALA A 586 -17.96 22.57 -12.24
N ASP A 587 -17.96 23.24 -13.39
CA ASP A 587 -17.56 22.67 -14.69
C ASP A 587 -16.07 22.95 -15.00
N ASN A 588 -15.37 23.66 -14.11
CA ASN A 588 -13.93 23.87 -14.23
C ASN A 588 -13.12 22.70 -13.68
N ALA A 589 -11.83 22.68 -14.05
CA ALA A 589 -10.83 21.83 -13.42
C ALA A 589 -10.84 21.98 -11.88
N PRO A 590 -10.73 20.89 -11.11
CA PRO A 590 -10.88 20.95 -9.66
C PRO A 590 -9.73 21.69 -8.97
N VAL A 591 -10.04 22.36 -7.85
CA VAL A 591 -9.03 22.96 -6.99
C VAL A 591 -8.10 21.86 -6.46
N GLY A 592 -6.79 22.13 -6.45
CA GLY A 592 -5.78 21.15 -6.05
C GLY A 592 -5.34 20.20 -7.17
N ALA A 593 -5.94 20.25 -8.36
CA ALA A 593 -5.38 19.61 -9.56
C ALA A 593 -4.36 20.53 -10.25
N CYS A 594 -3.67 19.98 -11.25
CA CYS A 594 -2.53 20.61 -11.86
C CYS A 594 -2.64 20.73 -13.39
N VAL A 595 -2.25 21.87 -13.93
CA VAL A 595 -2.23 22.16 -15.36
C VAL A 595 -0.89 21.67 -15.93
N ARG A 596 -0.95 20.74 -16.88
CA ARG A 596 0.21 20.04 -17.43
C ARG A 596 1.15 20.97 -18.18
N ASP A 597 0.57 21.70 -19.13
CA ASP A 597 1.31 22.53 -20.08
C ASP A 597 1.26 23.99 -19.64
N GLN A 598 2.28 24.78 -20.01
CA GLN A 598 2.26 26.21 -19.75
C GLN A 598 1.07 26.85 -20.47
N ILE A 599 0.30 27.66 -19.75
CA ILE A 599 -0.74 28.48 -20.35
C ILE A 599 -0.03 29.58 -21.14
N ALA A 600 0.04 29.42 -22.46
CA ALA A 600 0.67 30.37 -23.36
C ALA A 600 -0.24 31.59 -23.56
N GLY A 601 0.29 32.77 -23.30
CA GLY A 601 -0.38 34.04 -23.59
C GLY A 601 -0.79 34.84 -22.35
N GLN A 602 -0.45 36.13 -22.36
CA GLN A 602 -1.30 37.10 -21.69
C GLN A 602 -2.70 36.94 -22.25
N VAL A 603 -3.70 36.89 -21.38
CA VAL A 603 -5.12 37.08 -21.73
C VAL A 603 -5.23 38.38 -22.52
N THR A 604 -5.07 38.28 -23.84
CA THR A 604 -5.21 39.36 -24.80
C THR A 604 -6.48 39.00 -25.55
N ASP A 605 -7.48 39.88 -25.44
CA ASP A 605 -8.88 39.65 -25.83
C ASP A 605 -9.67 38.68 -24.93
N GLY A 606 -9.21 38.48 -23.70
CA GLY A 606 -10.15 38.16 -22.63
C GLY A 606 -10.72 36.74 -22.61
N ALA A 607 -10.16 35.71 -23.26
CA ALA A 607 -10.64 34.33 -23.07
C ALA A 607 -9.52 33.29 -23.22
N LEU A 608 -9.49 32.30 -22.32
CA LEU A 608 -8.89 31.00 -22.59
C LEU A 608 -9.81 30.31 -23.60
N THR A 609 -9.44 30.28 -24.88
CA THR A 609 -10.31 29.71 -25.93
C THR A 609 -10.28 28.18 -25.96
N ASP A 610 -9.23 27.56 -25.42
CA ASP A 610 -9.03 26.12 -25.45
C ASP A 610 -9.07 25.51 -24.04
N LYS A 611 -9.67 24.33 -23.94
CA LYS A 611 -9.55 23.46 -22.75
C LYS A 611 -8.08 23.21 -22.45
N VAL A 612 -7.71 23.28 -21.18
CA VAL A 612 -6.34 22.99 -20.72
C VAL A 612 -6.22 21.53 -20.32
N LYS A 613 -5.00 20.99 -20.42
CA LYS A 613 -4.73 19.60 -20.01
C LYS A 613 -4.46 19.56 -18.51
N ILE A 614 -5.38 18.95 -17.78
CA ILE A 614 -5.32 18.75 -16.33
C ILE A 614 -4.74 17.38 -16.02
N VAL A 615 -3.84 17.31 -15.04
CA VAL A 615 -3.21 16.11 -14.53
C VAL A 615 -3.27 16.10 -13.00
N ARG A 616 -3.07 14.91 -12.42
CA ARG A 616 -2.80 14.78 -10.98
C ARG A 616 -1.48 15.48 -10.65
N CYS A 617 -1.39 16.17 -9.51
CA CYS A 617 -0.16 16.87 -9.13
C CYS A 617 1.03 15.94 -8.82
N SER A 618 0.84 14.62 -8.76
CA SER A 618 1.94 13.63 -8.73
C SER A 618 2.70 13.55 -10.06
N GLU A 619 2.06 13.95 -11.17
CA GLU A 619 2.66 14.00 -12.49
C GLU A 619 3.45 15.28 -12.71
N TRP A 620 4.29 15.30 -13.76
CA TRP A 620 4.95 16.55 -14.18
C TRP A 620 3.91 17.54 -14.69
N HIS A 621 3.93 18.76 -14.15
CA HIS A 621 2.97 19.80 -14.51
C HIS A 621 3.60 21.20 -14.40
N TRP A 622 2.98 22.18 -15.05
CA TRP A 622 3.40 23.57 -15.05
C TRP A 622 2.89 24.35 -13.85
N GLY A 623 1.63 24.17 -13.45
CA GLY A 623 1.02 24.92 -12.34
C GLY A 623 -0.07 24.18 -11.59
N GLN A 624 -0.34 24.60 -10.35
CA GLN A 624 -1.38 24.05 -9.48
C GLN A 624 -2.52 25.05 -9.27
N ILE A 625 -3.76 24.57 -9.33
CA ILE A 625 -4.98 25.37 -9.14
C ILE A 625 -5.26 25.55 -7.64
N PHE A 626 -5.35 26.80 -7.19
CA PHE A 626 -5.59 27.17 -5.79
C PHE A 626 -7.02 27.63 -5.52
N GLY A 627 -7.77 28.06 -6.54
CA GLY A 627 -9.17 28.38 -6.35
C GLY A 627 -9.80 29.23 -7.44
N TYR A 628 -11.12 29.35 -7.33
CA TYR A 628 -11.98 30.18 -8.17
C TYR A 628 -12.75 31.19 -7.31
N PRO A 629 -12.10 32.22 -6.75
CA PRO A 629 -12.80 33.19 -5.92
C PRO A 629 -13.79 34.02 -6.76
N THR A 630 -15.03 34.10 -6.28
CA THR A 630 -16.03 35.05 -6.77
C THR A 630 -15.53 36.48 -6.57
N LEU A 631 -15.66 37.28 -7.63
CA LEU A 631 -15.30 38.69 -7.66
C LEU A 631 -16.54 39.58 -7.65
N TYR A 632 -17.55 39.19 -8.44
CA TYR A 632 -18.78 39.94 -8.65
C TYR A 632 -19.97 38.99 -8.64
N GLU A 633 -21.04 39.39 -7.98
CA GLU A 633 -22.31 38.66 -7.95
C GLU A 633 -23.04 38.77 -9.29
N ALA A 634 -24.01 37.89 -9.53
CA ALA A 634 -24.89 37.99 -10.68
C ALA A 634 -25.61 39.36 -10.71
N GLY A 635 -25.76 39.93 -11.91
CA GLY A 635 -26.42 41.20 -12.18
C GLY A 635 -25.50 42.42 -12.15
N GLN A 636 -24.22 42.28 -11.80
CA GLN A 636 -23.27 43.39 -11.77
C GLN A 636 -22.72 43.70 -13.17
N SER A 637 -22.71 44.98 -13.54
CA SER A 637 -22.19 45.48 -14.81
C SER A 637 -20.66 45.45 -14.86
N PHE A 638 -20.09 45.31 -16.05
CA PHE A 638 -18.65 45.33 -16.28
C PHE A 638 -18.01 46.65 -15.81
N PRO A 639 -17.11 46.63 -14.79
CA PRO A 639 -16.51 47.86 -14.24
C PRO A 639 -15.27 48.32 -15.01
N GLY A 640 -14.88 47.60 -16.06
CA GLY A 640 -13.70 47.87 -16.87
C GLY A 640 -12.50 46.98 -16.50
N ASP A 641 -11.63 46.76 -17.48
CA ASP A 641 -10.53 45.79 -17.37
C ASP A 641 -9.57 46.09 -16.22
N SER A 642 -9.26 47.37 -15.97
CA SER A 642 -8.33 47.76 -14.91
C SER A 642 -8.84 47.34 -13.53
N GLU A 643 -10.13 47.53 -13.27
CA GLU A 643 -10.74 47.19 -11.98
C GLU A 643 -10.86 45.68 -11.81
N VAL A 644 -11.33 44.98 -12.85
CA VAL A 644 -11.41 43.50 -12.85
C VAL A 644 -10.03 42.88 -12.63
N ASN A 645 -9.00 43.35 -13.33
CA ASN A 645 -7.64 42.83 -13.20
C ASN A 645 -7.02 43.13 -11.82
N ALA A 646 -7.23 44.33 -11.28
CA ALA A 646 -6.73 44.70 -9.96
C ALA A 646 -7.39 43.84 -8.86
N LEU A 647 -8.71 43.69 -8.92
CA LEU A 647 -9.46 42.89 -7.96
C LEU A 647 -9.07 41.40 -8.05
N SER A 648 -8.96 40.86 -9.27
CA SER A 648 -8.56 39.46 -9.49
C SER A 648 -7.19 39.16 -8.87
N ARG A 649 -6.19 40.01 -9.11
CA ARG A 649 -4.84 39.86 -8.52
C ARG A 649 -4.86 39.95 -7.01
N LYS A 650 -5.57 40.96 -6.45
CA LYS A 650 -5.69 41.14 -5.00
C LYS A 650 -6.34 39.92 -4.34
N THR A 651 -7.44 39.44 -4.91
CA THR A 651 -8.18 38.30 -4.37
C THR A 651 -7.37 37.01 -4.46
N CYS A 652 -6.71 36.73 -5.58
CA CYS A 652 -5.81 35.57 -5.69
C CYS A 652 -4.63 35.65 -4.72
N ALA A 653 -3.99 36.82 -4.56
CA ALA A 653 -2.88 37.01 -3.63
C ALA A 653 -3.28 36.77 -2.17
N SER A 654 -4.53 37.07 -1.79
CA SER A 654 -5.03 36.81 -0.43
C SER A 654 -5.30 35.32 -0.15
N ARG A 655 -5.49 34.51 -1.21
CA ARG A 655 -5.86 33.10 -1.10
C ARG A 655 -4.68 32.15 -1.24
N ILE A 656 -3.64 32.56 -1.96
CA ILE A 656 -2.43 31.80 -2.17
C ILE A 656 -1.44 32.13 -1.04
N PRO A 657 -0.95 31.15 -0.26
CA PRO A 657 0.08 31.40 0.74
C PRO A 657 1.38 31.86 0.06
N SER A 658 2.25 32.55 0.81
CA SER A 658 3.57 32.90 0.31
C SER A 658 4.42 31.63 0.11
N LEU A 659 4.68 31.27 -1.15
CA LEU A 659 5.42 30.06 -1.53
C LEU A 659 6.76 30.44 -2.18
N PRO A 660 7.89 30.27 -1.47
CA PRO A 660 9.22 30.61 -2.02
C PRO A 660 9.51 29.85 -3.33
N GLY A 661 9.94 30.58 -4.37
CA GLY A 661 10.26 29.98 -5.67
C GLY A 661 9.07 29.77 -6.60
N PHE A 662 7.86 30.18 -6.19
CA PHE A 662 6.65 30.14 -7.01
C PHE A 662 6.15 31.56 -7.34
N ALA A 663 5.50 31.68 -8.49
CA ALA A 663 4.81 32.86 -8.96
C ALA A 663 3.32 32.56 -9.14
N THR A 664 2.49 33.60 -9.01
CA THR A 664 1.04 33.49 -9.18
C THR A 664 0.64 33.84 -10.61
N TRP A 665 -0.16 32.98 -11.23
CA TRP A 665 -0.88 33.27 -12.46
C TRP A 665 -2.35 33.53 -12.13
N VAL A 666 -2.91 34.59 -12.73
CA VAL A 666 -4.28 35.04 -12.47
C VAL A 666 -5.02 35.14 -13.80
N GLY A 667 -6.09 34.35 -13.92
CA GLY A 667 -7.05 34.45 -15.02
C GLY A 667 -8.27 35.27 -14.60
N PRO A 668 -8.43 36.53 -15.03
CA PRO A 668 -9.66 37.29 -14.77
C PRO A 668 -10.87 36.67 -15.51
N PRO A 669 -12.12 36.97 -15.09
CA PRO A 669 -13.30 36.54 -15.82
C PRO A 669 -13.28 37.09 -17.26
N PRO A 670 -13.62 36.27 -18.26
CA PRO A 670 -13.49 36.64 -19.66
C PRO A 670 -14.54 37.69 -20.06
N TYR A 671 -14.24 38.56 -21.03
CA TYR A 671 -15.20 39.60 -21.47
C TYR A 671 -16.57 39.02 -21.88
N PRO A 672 -16.66 37.93 -22.66
CA PRO A 672 -17.94 37.29 -22.98
C PRO A 672 -18.77 36.86 -21.77
N SER A 673 -18.14 36.54 -20.62
CA SER A 673 -18.91 36.23 -19.41
C SER A 673 -19.75 37.41 -18.94
N TRP A 674 -19.36 38.65 -19.23
CA TRP A 674 -20.07 39.87 -18.83
C TRP A 674 -21.33 40.15 -19.66
N GLU A 675 -21.52 39.45 -20.78
CA GLU A 675 -22.75 39.52 -21.57
C GLU A 675 -23.90 38.77 -20.87
N ASP A 676 -23.59 37.74 -20.08
CA ASP A 676 -24.55 37.01 -19.26
C ASP A 676 -24.63 37.63 -17.86
N LEU A 677 -25.69 38.40 -17.62
CA LEU A 677 -25.93 39.03 -16.30
C LEU A 677 -26.31 38.01 -15.23
N GLU A 678 -26.73 36.79 -15.56
CA GLU A 678 -27.07 35.75 -14.58
C GLU A 678 -25.82 35.02 -14.06
N GLN A 679 -24.69 35.15 -14.76
CA GLN A 679 -23.45 34.47 -14.42
C GLN A 679 -22.67 35.23 -13.33
N VAL A 680 -22.28 34.53 -12.26
CA VAL A 680 -21.31 35.01 -11.25
C VAL A 680 -19.92 35.16 -11.89
N LYS A 681 -19.22 36.27 -11.61
CA LYS A 681 -17.87 36.50 -12.16
C LYS A 681 -16.83 36.07 -11.14
N TYR A 682 -15.86 35.26 -11.56
CA TYR A 682 -14.80 34.74 -10.69
C TYR A 682 -13.43 34.83 -11.38
N ALA A 683 -12.35 34.84 -10.58
CA ALA A 683 -10.99 34.71 -11.09
C ALA A 683 -10.50 33.26 -10.99
N VAL A 684 -9.50 32.89 -11.77
CA VAL A 684 -8.72 31.66 -11.63
C VAL A 684 -7.40 31.98 -10.96
N CYS A 685 -7.11 31.31 -9.85
CA CYS A 685 -5.86 31.47 -9.12
C CYS A 685 -5.00 30.21 -9.28
N LEU A 686 -3.85 30.34 -9.94
CA LEU A 686 -2.84 29.28 -10.11
C LEU A 686 -1.49 29.71 -9.56
N VAL A 687 -0.69 28.73 -9.16
CA VAL A 687 0.74 28.93 -8.90
C VAL A 687 1.56 28.09 -9.85
N HIS A 688 2.68 28.63 -10.31
CA HIS A 688 3.68 27.91 -11.09
C HIS A 688 5.07 28.27 -10.56
N ARG A 689 6.10 27.51 -10.93
CA ARG A 689 7.47 27.87 -10.54
C ARG A 689 7.88 29.21 -11.17
N ALA A 690 8.61 30.02 -10.41
CA ALA A 690 9.07 31.34 -10.87
C ALA A 690 10.00 31.26 -12.10
N ASP A 691 10.66 30.12 -12.32
CA ASP A 691 11.49 29.86 -13.50
C ASP A 691 10.71 29.22 -14.67
N HIS A 692 9.38 29.15 -14.58
CA HIS A 692 8.46 28.54 -15.55
C HIS A 692 8.70 27.06 -15.87
N LYS A 693 9.59 26.37 -15.14
CA LYS A 693 9.86 24.94 -15.35
C LYS A 693 8.76 24.09 -14.72
N PRO A 694 8.44 22.92 -15.31
CA PRO A 694 7.51 21.98 -14.71
C PRO A 694 8.07 21.42 -13.39
N PHE A 695 7.17 20.90 -12.55
CA PHE A 695 7.49 20.26 -11.27
C PHE A 695 6.56 19.08 -10.97
N LYS A 696 6.89 18.32 -9.91
CA LYS A 696 6.12 17.19 -9.38
C LYS A 696 5.77 17.44 -7.92
N GLY A 697 4.58 16.98 -7.51
CA GLY A 697 4.02 17.20 -6.19
C GLY A 697 3.27 18.52 -6.08
N ALA A 698 2.55 18.71 -4.97
CA ALA A 698 1.92 19.99 -4.67
C ALA A 698 2.99 21.08 -4.43
N ALA A 699 2.67 22.33 -4.77
CA ALA A 699 3.47 23.49 -4.40
C ALA A 699 3.49 23.60 -2.86
N LYS A 700 4.70 23.71 -2.29
CA LYS A 700 4.96 23.72 -0.84
C LYS A 700 5.91 24.83 -0.46
#